data_AF-A0A9Q0KEB3-F1
#
_entry.id   AF-A0A9Q0KEB3-F1
#
_cell.length_a   1.000
_cell.length_b   1.000
_cell.length_c   1.000
_cell.angle_alpha   90.00
_cell.angle_beta   90.00
_cell.angle_gamma   90.00
#
_symmetry.space_group_name_H-M   'P 1'
#
loop_
_entity.id
_entity.type
_entity.pdbx_description
1 polymer ?
#
loop_
_entity_poly.entity_id
_entity_poly.type
_entity_poly.pdbx_seq_one_letter_code
_entity_poly.pdbx_strand_id
1 'polypeptide(L)'
;MGSKPWLHPAPAYHALETSWDTDDDAPGPRCAHTLTAVAATKTQGPRLILFGGATAIEGGGASSAPGIRLAGVNNSVHSYDVVTRKWTRLRPAGEPPSPRAAHAAAAVGTMVVFQGGIGPAGHSTDDLYVLDLTNDKFKWHRVVVQGQGPGPRYGHSVDLVAQRYLVTVCGNDGKRVLSDAWALDTAQKPYRWQQLDPEGDRPSARMYATASARSDGMFLLCGGRDSTGMPLADAYGLLMHRNGQWEWTLAPGVSPSQRYQHAAVFVGARLHVTGGVLRGGRSVDGEAAIAVLDTAAGVWLDRNGIVTDSRTSKGQIEYDPSLELMRRCRHAAASVGVRIYIYGGLKGDILLGDLLVAENSPLQSDLKSPILSSESVSTMTNSRTNQSYTNESPSSDGRLEVPSPGGSSMDKKSMEKLVKASAAEAEAVSAVWEALKAASGTSGEGASVSDQSLHVPETSFDGSDSEGDVRLHSRAVVVAKETIGSLGGLVRQLSLDQFENESRRMIPSNSDPSYPGKKFFTRQKSPQGLHKKIISTLLRPRNWKAPANRSFFLDSYEVGELCYAAEQIFMQEPTVLQLKAPVKVFGDLHGQFGDLMRLFDEYGFPSTAGDITYIDYLFLGDYVDRGQHSLETITLLLALKIEYPENIHLIRGNHEAADINALFGFRIECVERMGENDGIWAWTRFNQLFNFLPLAALIEKKIICMHGGIGRSIHTVEQIEKLERPITMDAGSIILMDLLWSDPTENDSIEGLRPNARGPGLVTFGPDRVMDFCKKNKLQLIIRAHECVMDGFERFAQGHLITLFSATNYCGTANNAGAILVVGRGLVVVPKLIHPLPPPLQSPETSPERVIDDTWMQELNIQRPPTPTRGRPQPDLDRSSLAYI
;
A
#
# COMPACT_ATOMS: atom_id res chain seq x y z
N MET A 1 9.70 3.42 -30.11
CA MET A 1 10.03 2.73 -28.84
C MET A 1 8.79 2.81 -27.99
N GLY A 2 8.09 1.69 -27.79
CA GLY A 2 6.80 1.69 -27.08
C GLY A 2 7.03 1.91 -25.59
N SER A 3 6.22 2.78 -24.98
CA SER A 3 6.17 2.96 -23.53
C SER A 3 5.87 1.62 -22.85
N LYS A 4 6.68 1.27 -21.86
CA LYS A 4 6.43 0.11 -20.99
C LYS A 4 5.16 0.43 -20.17
N PRO A 5 4.07 -0.35 -20.25
CA PRO A 5 2.74 0.01 -19.73
C PRO A 5 2.60 0.15 -18.21
N TRP A 6 3.67 -0.06 -17.43
CA TRP A 6 3.69 -0.02 -15.96
C TRP A 6 4.52 1.12 -15.37
N LEU A 7 5.21 1.91 -16.20
CA LEU A 7 5.94 3.10 -15.74
C LEU A 7 5.05 4.31 -15.92
N HIS A 8 4.38 4.72 -14.85
CA HIS A 8 3.53 5.90 -14.87
C HIS A 8 4.41 7.16 -14.97
N PRO A 9 4.16 8.08 -15.91
CA PRO A 9 4.90 9.33 -15.97
C PRO A 9 4.68 10.19 -14.72
N ALA A 10 5.44 11.26 -14.62
CA ALA A 10 5.24 12.25 -13.57
C ALA A 10 3.83 12.86 -13.64
N PRO A 11 3.15 13.10 -12.50
CA PRO A 11 1.77 13.58 -12.49
C PRO A 11 1.67 15.05 -12.91
N ALA A 12 0.48 15.46 -13.35
CA ALA A 12 0.17 16.86 -13.65
C ALA A 12 -0.29 17.61 -12.38
N TYR A 13 0.20 18.84 -12.22
CA TYR A 13 -0.18 19.72 -11.12
C TYR A 13 -1.21 20.75 -11.57
N HIS A 14 -2.16 21.04 -10.69
CA HIS A 14 -3.22 22.02 -10.94
C HIS A 14 -3.43 22.88 -9.70
N ALA A 15 -3.94 24.10 -9.88
CA ALA A 15 -4.29 24.96 -8.76
C ALA A 15 -5.50 24.39 -8.00
N LEU A 16 -5.42 24.42 -6.67
CA LEU A 16 -6.48 23.98 -5.79
C LEU A 16 -7.18 25.21 -5.18
N GLU A 17 -8.49 25.26 -5.31
CA GLU A 17 -9.29 26.27 -4.61
C GLU A 17 -9.27 26.03 -3.10
N THR A 18 -9.06 27.11 -2.35
CA THR A 18 -8.99 27.08 -0.88
C THR A 18 -9.83 28.20 -0.30
N SER A 19 -10.38 27.99 0.89
CA SER A 19 -11.16 28.99 1.62
C SER A 19 -10.53 29.33 2.97
N TRP A 20 -10.94 30.46 3.55
CA TRP A 20 -10.56 30.91 4.89
C TRP A 20 -11.62 31.86 5.45
N ASP A 21 -11.71 32.01 6.77
CA ASP A 21 -12.74 32.85 7.41
C ASP A 21 -12.30 34.32 7.50
N THR A 22 -11.02 34.56 7.78
CA THR A 22 -10.47 35.91 7.96
C THR A 22 -9.23 36.09 7.10
N ASP A 23 -8.90 37.32 6.70
CA ASP A 23 -7.68 37.59 5.92
C ASP A 23 -6.41 37.14 6.66
N ASP A 24 -6.46 37.10 7.99
CA ASP A 24 -5.37 36.67 8.85
C ASP A 24 -5.18 35.14 8.81
N ASP A 25 -6.19 34.37 8.38
CA ASP A 25 -6.12 32.91 8.19
C ASP A 25 -5.43 32.50 6.89
N ALA A 26 -5.34 33.42 5.92
CA ALA A 26 -4.68 33.16 4.65
C ALA A 26 -3.15 33.27 4.81
N PRO A 27 -2.36 32.25 4.42
CA PRO A 27 -0.91 32.33 4.50
C PRO A 27 -0.32 33.39 3.56
N GLY A 28 -0.99 33.74 2.47
CA GLY A 28 -0.51 34.73 1.50
C GLY A 28 0.81 34.36 0.79
N PRO A 29 1.26 35.17 -0.18
CA PRO A 29 2.44 34.87 -0.98
C PRO A 29 3.73 34.78 -0.16
N ARG A 30 4.47 33.67 -0.29
CA ARG A 30 5.70 33.44 0.47
C ARG A 30 6.61 32.39 -0.15
N CYS A 31 7.89 32.41 0.21
CA CYS A 31 8.88 31.41 -0.19
C CYS A 31 9.84 31.04 0.95
N ALA A 32 10.59 29.97 0.77
CA ALA A 32 11.55 29.43 1.74
C ALA A 32 10.93 29.16 3.13
N HIS A 33 9.65 28.77 3.12
CA HIS A 33 8.90 28.24 4.25
C HIS A 33 8.93 26.71 4.24
N THR A 34 8.37 26.07 5.28
CA THR A 34 8.12 24.62 5.28
C THR A 34 6.63 24.34 5.17
N LEU A 35 6.30 23.18 4.60
CA LEU A 35 4.96 22.60 4.55
C LEU A 35 5.10 21.15 5.01
N THR A 36 4.49 20.79 6.13
CA THR A 36 4.63 19.46 6.74
C THR A 36 3.27 18.80 6.88
N ALA A 37 3.11 17.58 6.37
CA ALA A 37 1.90 16.80 6.55
C ALA A 37 1.84 16.24 7.97
N VAL A 38 0.66 16.32 8.59
CA VAL A 38 0.38 15.74 9.91
C VAL A 38 -0.83 14.82 9.77
N ALA A 39 -0.70 13.60 10.31
CA ALA A 39 -1.75 12.60 10.28
C ALA A 39 -3.03 13.08 10.99
N ALA A 40 -4.16 12.48 10.61
CA ALA A 40 -5.44 12.75 11.26
C ALA A 40 -5.39 12.38 12.75
N THR A 41 -6.07 13.16 13.58
CA THR A 41 -6.32 12.86 14.99
C THR A 41 -7.78 12.42 15.17
N LYS A 42 -8.17 12.05 16.39
CA LYS A 42 -9.57 11.70 16.68
C LYS A 42 -10.56 12.85 16.40
N THR A 43 -10.09 14.09 16.49
CA THR A 43 -10.94 15.30 16.41
C THR A 43 -10.73 16.09 15.13
N GLN A 44 -9.62 15.87 14.41
CA GLN A 44 -9.23 16.67 13.25
C GLN A 44 -8.73 15.78 12.11
N GLY A 45 -9.10 16.11 10.88
CA GLY A 45 -8.63 15.39 9.69
C GLY A 45 -7.13 15.54 9.43
N PRO A 46 -6.61 14.95 8.34
CA PRO A 46 -5.23 15.16 7.93
C PRO A 46 -5.01 16.63 7.55
N ARG A 47 -3.87 17.19 7.95
CA ARG A 47 -3.58 18.63 7.83
C ARG A 47 -2.20 18.87 7.26
N LEU A 48 -2.04 20.03 6.59
CA LEU A 48 -0.74 20.55 6.21
C LEU A 48 -0.40 21.75 7.09
N ILE A 49 0.77 21.71 7.71
CA ILE A 49 1.26 22.77 8.59
C ILE A 49 2.29 23.59 7.83
N LEU A 50 1.97 24.86 7.62
CA LEU A 50 2.85 25.84 7.02
C LEU A 50 3.49 26.71 8.10
N PHE A 51 4.80 26.90 8.02
CA PHE A 51 5.51 27.76 8.97
C PHE A 51 6.56 28.66 8.30
N GLY A 52 6.56 29.92 8.74
CA GLY A 52 7.59 30.91 8.41
C GLY A 52 7.71 31.24 6.92
N GLY A 53 8.94 31.51 6.49
CA GLY A 53 9.28 31.96 5.15
C GLY A 53 9.28 33.48 4.99
N ALA A 54 9.68 33.93 3.81
CA ALA A 54 9.76 35.34 3.44
C ALA A 54 8.55 35.76 2.63
N THR A 55 7.95 36.90 3.00
CA THR A 55 6.79 37.50 2.31
C THR A 55 7.16 38.77 1.53
N ALA A 56 8.44 39.13 1.48
CA ALA A 56 8.95 40.21 0.65
C ALA A 56 10.34 39.88 0.08
N ILE A 57 10.75 40.62 -0.95
CA ILE A 57 12.05 40.51 -1.61
C ILE A 57 12.72 41.89 -1.57
N GLU A 58 13.96 41.95 -1.10
CA GLU A 58 14.81 43.13 -1.16
C GLU A 58 15.79 43.00 -2.35
N GLY A 59 15.79 44.00 -3.25
CA GLY A 59 16.79 44.15 -4.31
C GLY A 59 16.25 44.15 -5.74
N GLY A 60 15.51 45.19 -6.12
CA GLY A 60 15.26 45.53 -7.52
C GLY A 60 16.26 46.57 -8.03
N GLY A 61 17.02 46.24 -9.07
CA GLY A 61 17.59 47.22 -10.01
C GLY A 61 18.96 47.88 -9.75
N ALA A 62 19.55 47.85 -8.54
CA ALA A 62 20.74 48.67 -8.26
C ALA A 62 21.92 48.01 -7.52
N SER A 63 21.84 46.73 -7.10
CA SER A 63 22.94 46.08 -6.38
C SER A 63 23.72 45.12 -7.28
N SER A 64 25.03 45.35 -7.43
CA SER A 64 25.98 44.55 -8.23
C SER A 64 26.32 43.16 -7.64
N ALA A 65 25.53 42.65 -6.69
CA ALA A 65 25.71 41.33 -6.07
C ALA A 65 24.60 40.37 -6.52
N PRO A 66 24.91 39.17 -7.04
CA PRO A 66 23.90 38.22 -7.51
C PRO A 66 23.15 37.57 -6.33
N GLY A 67 21.84 37.80 -6.26
CA GLY A 67 20.91 37.06 -5.40
C GLY A 67 19.79 37.92 -4.78
N ILE A 68 18.54 37.42 -4.86
CA ILE A 68 17.38 37.96 -4.13
C ILE A 68 17.64 37.88 -2.62
N ARG A 69 17.65 39.02 -1.91
CA ARG A 69 17.63 39.05 -0.44
C ARG A 69 16.19 38.87 0.02
N LEU A 70 15.98 37.92 0.92
CA LEU A 70 14.67 37.66 1.51
C LEU A 70 14.38 38.74 2.55
N ALA A 71 13.27 39.46 2.40
CA ALA A 71 12.78 40.44 3.35
C ALA A 71 11.43 40.01 3.91
N GLY A 72 11.01 40.60 5.04
CA GLY A 72 9.71 40.27 5.64
C GLY A 72 9.58 38.78 6.03
N VAL A 73 10.65 38.18 6.60
CA VAL A 73 10.51 36.84 7.18
C VAL A 73 9.58 36.90 8.39
N ASN A 74 8.72 35.89 8.54
CA ASN A 74 7.78 35.80 9.67
C ASN A 74 7.90 34.44 10.38
N ASN A 75 7.19 34.27 11.48
CA ASN A 75 7.03 33.03 12.23
C ASN A 75 5.54 32.64 12.36
N SER A 76 4.74 33.04 11.38
CA SER A 76 3.32 32.67 11.34
C SER A 76 3.17 31.17 11.06
N VAL A 77 2.19 30.53 11.72
CA VAL A 77 1.80 29.13 11.49
C VAL A 77 0.40 29.11 10.92
N HIS A 78 0.23 28.36 9.83
CA HIS A 78 -1.08 28.13 9.22
C HIS A 78 -1.32 26.63 9.10
N SER A 79 -2.57 26.23 9.27
CA SER A 79 -3.04 24.86 9.07
C SER A 79 -3.99 24.84 7.89
N TYR A 80 -3.74 23.95 6.94
CA TYR A 80 -4.68 23.60 5.88
C TYR A 80 -5.33 22.27 6.23
N ASP A 81 -6.66 22.26 6.35
CA ASP A 81 -7.43 21.02 6.49
C ASP A 81 -7.73 20.45 5.10
N VAL A 82 -7.24 19.24 4.84
CA VAL A 82 -7.30 18.62 3.52
C VAL A 82 -8.71 18.21 3.12
N VAL A 83 -9.59 17.96 4.09
CA VAL A 83 -10.97 17.51 3.84
C VAL A 83 -11.86 18.70 3.53
N THR A 84 -11.80 19.73 4.36
CA THR A 84 -12.61 20.95 4.24
C THR A 84 -12.02 21.99 3.28
N ARG A 85 -10.77 21.80 2.85
CA ARG A 85 -10.00 22.70 1.98
C ARG A 85 -9.84 24.11 2.54
N LYS A 86 -9.76 24.20 3.86
CA LYS A 86 -9.79 25.46 4.59
C LYS A 86 -8.43 25.76 5.22
N TRP A 87 -7.96 27.00 5.06
CA TRP A 87 -6.84 27.55 5.80
C TRP A 87 -7.29 28.17 7.13
N THR A 88 -6.47 28.02 8.16
CA THR A 88 -6.68 28.63 9.47
C THR A 88 -5.33 29.05 10.04
N ARG A 89 -5.22 30.27 10.55
CA ARG A 89 -4.02 30.72 11.26
C ARG A 89 -4.03 30.16 12.68
N LEU A 90 -2.98 29.42 13.00
CA LEU A 90 -2.84 28.86 14.34
C LEU A 90 -2.26 29.91 15.30
N ARG A 91 -2.74 29.88 16.54
CA ARG A 91 -2.20 30.67 17.67
C ARG A 91 -1.83 29.75 18.84
N PRO A 92 -0.77 28.92 18.70
CA PRO A 92 -0.35 28.01 19.74
C PRO A 92 0.12 28.77 20.98
N ALA A 93 -0.07 28.19 22.17
CA ALA A 93 0.47 28.76 23.41
C ALA A 93 1.98 28.48 23.54
N GLY A 94 2.69 29.34 24.27
CA GLY A 94 4.14 29.26 24.41
C GLY A 94 4.90 30.09 23.38
N GLU A 95 6.21 30.20 23.55
CA GLU A 95 7.06 31.05 22.72
C GLU A 95 7.36 30.38 21.37
N PRO A 96 6.96 30.97 20.24
CA PRO A 96 7.28 30.44 18.91
C PRO A 96 8.76 30.60 18.59
N PRO A 97 9.28 29.89 17.56
CA PRO A 97 10.59 30.21 17.00
C PRO A 97 10.59 31.65 16.46
N SER A 98 11.77 32.26 16.43
CA SER A 98 11.95 33.58 15.81
C SER A 98 11.60 33.55 14.31
N PRO A 99 11.17 34.68 13.72
CA PRO A 99 10.94 34.81 12.28
C PRO A 99 12.11 34.31 11.44
N ARG A 100 11.84 33.43 10.46
CA ARG A 100 12.89 32.73 9.71
C ARG A 100 12.46 32.21 8.35
N ALA A 101 13.44 32.01 7.49
CA ALA A 101 13.32 31.31 6.21
C ALA A 101 14.41 30.24 6.08
N ALA A 102 14.27 29.36 5.07
CA ALA A 102 15.24 28.31 4.76
C ALA A 102 15.60 27.42 5.96
N HIS A 103 14.64 27.23 6.87
CA HIS A 103 14.67 26.22 7.92
C HIS A 103 14.13 24.89 7.37
N ALA A 104 14.30 23.82 8.12
CA ALA A 104 13.73 22.52 7.80
C ALA A 104 12.71 22.11 8.86
N ALA A 105 11.75 21.26 8.47
CA ALA A 105 10.74 20.74 9.36
C ALA A 105 10.37 19.31 9.03
N ALA A 106 10.09 18.50 10.05
CA ALA A 106 9.70 17.10 9.92
C ALA A 106 8.56 16.77 10.88
N ALA A 107 7.69 15.84 10.48
CA ALA A 107 6.63 15.35 11.34
C ALA A 107 7.16 14.26 12.27
N VAL A 108 6.79 14.31 13.55
CA VAL A 108 7.07 13.26 14.54
C VAL A 108 5.75 12.89 15.21
N GLY A 109 5.09 11.85 14.68
CA GLY A 109 3.72 11.53 15.04
C GLY A 109 2.76 12.68 14.69
N THR A 110 2.06 13.20 15.69
CA THR A 110 1.16 14.36 15.56
C THR A 110 1.85 15.70 15.81
N MET A 111 3.16 15.72 15.99
CA MET A 111 3.93 16.95 16.25
C MET A 111 4.76 17.34 15.03
N VAL A 112 5.10 18.63 14.93
CA VAL A 112 6.02 19.12 13.89
C VAL A 112 7.27 19.68 14.56
N VAL A 113 8.43 19.19 14.14
CA VAL A 113 9.74 19.64 14.62
C VAL A 113 10.33 20.60 13.60
N PHE A 114 10.82 21.75 14.04
CA PHE A 114 11.45 22.79 13.23
C PHE A 114 12.91 22.96 13.66
N GLN A 115 13.83 22.96 12.70
CA GLN A 115 15.25 23.11 12.96
C GLN A 115 15.85 24.28 12.16
N GLY A 116 16.60 25.13 12.87
CA GLY A 116 17.49 26.13 12.30
C GLY A 116 16.81 27.12 11.35
N GLY A 117 17.53 27.56 10.33
CA GLY A 117 17.11 28.60 9.39
C GLY A 117 17.80 29.93 9.59
N ILE A 118 17.44 30.91 8.76
CA ILE A 118 18.03 32.25 8.73
C ILE A 118 16.98 33.30 9.07
N GLY A 119 17.27 34.15 10.06
CA GLY A 119 16.41 35.25 10.48
C GLY A 119 16.68 36.56 9.71
N PRO A 120 15.94 37.64 10.03
CA PRO A 120 16.08 38.94 9.35
C PRO A 120 17.50 39.53 9.44
N ALA A 121 18.19 39.28 10.56
CA ALA A 121 19.56 39.75 10.78
C ALA A 121 20.62 38.99 9.94
N GLY A 122 20.21 38.00 9.15
CA GLY A 122 21.12 37.19 8.32
C GLY A 122 21.93 36.13 9.09
N HIS A 123 21.64 35.94 10.38
CA HIS A 123 22.28 34.92 11.20
C HIS A 123 21.53 33.59 11.12
N SER A 124 22.29 32.50 10.97
CA SER A 124 21.81 31.13 11.06
C SER A 124 21.50 30.75 12.51
N THR A 125 20.60 29.80 12.70
CA THR A 125 20.16 29.31 14.02
C THR A 125 20.33 27.79 14.10
N ASP A 126 20.50 27.27 15.32
CA ASP A 126 20.66 25.84 15.64
C ASP A 126 19.57 25.32 16.58
N ASP A 127 18.55 26.14 16.83
CA ASP A 127 17.46 25.82 17.72
C ASP A 127 16.54 24.74 17.14
N LEU A 128 15.96 23.97 18.05
CA LEU A 128 15.00 22.92 17.76
C LEU A 128 13.69 23.23 18.50
N TYR A 129 12.61 23.39 17.75
CA TYR A 129 11.29 23.69 18.29
C TYR A 129 10.30 22.61 17.87
N VAL A 130 9.37 22.29 18.76
CA VAL A 130 8.26 21.38 18.51
C VAL A 130 6.96 22.17 18.60
N LEU A 131 6.14 22.05 17.56
CA LEU A 131 4.73 22.40 17.62
C LEU A 131 3.94 21.13 17.94
N ASP A 132 3.39 21.07 19.16
CA ASP A 132 2.54 19.97 19.60
C ASP A 132 1.10 20.21 19.14
N LEU A 133 0.62 19.34 18.26
CA LEU A 133 -0.75 19.35 17.71
C LEU A 133 -1.59 18.16 18.19
N THR A 134 -1.11 17.43 19.20
CA THR A 134 -1.74 16.19 19.70
C THR A 134 -3.12 16.46 20.31
N ASN A 135 -3.30 17.63 20.92
CA ASN A 135 -4.56 18.07 21.53
C ASN A 135 -5.05 19.35 20.84
N ASP A 136 -6.32 19.71 21.01
CA ASP A 136 -6.89 20.94 20.43
C ASP A 136 -6.27 22.24 21.00
N LYS A 137 -5.51 22.15 22.10
CA LYS A 137 -4.72 23.26 22.65
C LYS A 137 -3.27 23.14 22.19
N PHE A 138 -3.00 23.65 20.99
CA PHE A 138 -1.67 23.62 20.37
C PHE A 138 -0.62 24.39 21.19
N LYS A 139 0.60 23.86 21.26
CA LYS A 139 1.68 24.46 22.06
C LYS A 139 3.03 24.43 21.36
N TRP A 140 3.81 25.46 21.61
CA TRP A 140 5.22 25.52 21.28
C TRP A 140 6.09 25.02 22.43
N HIS A 141 7.06 24.18 22.09
CA HIS A 141 8.09 23.70 22.99
C HIS A 141 9.46 23.90 22.37
N ARG A 142 10.36 24.58 23.08
CA ARG A 142 11.78 24.57 22.73
C ARG A 142 12.41 23.29 23.25
N VAL A 143 13.02 22.51 22.37
CA VAL A 143 13.69 21.26 22.73
C VAL A 143 15.10 21.58 23.20
N VAL A 144 15.43 21.09 24.40
CA VAL A 144 16.79 21.17 24.93
C VAL A 144 17.50 19.87 24.57
N VAL A 145 18.58 20.01 23.79
CA VAL A 145 19.48 18.91 23.42
C VAL A 145 20.78 19.04 24.21
N GLN A 146 21.35 17.90 24.63
CA GLN A 146 22.63 17.85 25.34
C GLN A 146 23.77 17.51 24.38
N GLY A 147 24.96 18.02 24.67
CA GLY A 147 26.17 17.73 23.89
C GLY A 147 26.31 18.60 22.64
N GLN A 148 27.24 18.20 21.75
CA GLN A 148 27.39 18.82 20.44
C GLN A 148 26.23 18.43 19.54
N GLY A 149 25.85 19.33 18.65
CA GLY A 149 24.85 19.07 17.63
C GLY A 149 25.27 19.63 16.27
N PRO A 150 24.37 19.62 15.29
CA PRO A 150 24.64 20.12 13.95
C PRO A 150 25.05 21.61 13.92
N GLY A 151 24.82 22.38 14.99
CA GLY A 151 25.15 23.80 15.01
C GLY A 151 24.30 24.62 14.02
N PRO A 152 24.56 25.93 13.93
CA PRO A 152 23.64 26.84 13.28
C PRO A 152 23.69 26.68 11.77
N ARG A 153 22.54 26.49 11.12
CA ARG A 153 22.49 26.24 9.67
C ARG A 153 21.17 26.61 9.02
N TYR A 154 21.24 26.90 7.72
CA TYR A 154 20.07 27.13 6.85
C TYR A 154 20.25 26.43 5.50
N GLY A 155 19.15 26.22 4.77
CA GLY A 155 19.15 25.48 3.50
C GLY A 155 19.63 24.03 3.64
N HIS A 156 19.43 23.45 4.82
CA HIS A 156 19.67 22.05 5.14
C HIS A 156 18.37 21.25 4.98
N SER A 157 18.45 19.92 5.02
CA SER A 157 17.28 19.04 5.02
C SER A 157 17.15 18.29 6.33
N VAL A 158 15.92 18.06 6.77
CA VAL A 158 15.58 17.27 7.96
C VAL A 158 14.37 16.42 7.65
N ASP A 159 14.41 15.14 8.03
CA ASP A 159 13.22 14.29 8.04
C ASP A 159 13.31 13.20 9.12
N LEU A 160 12.18 12.57 9.45
CA LEU A 160 12.11 11.47 10.41
C LEU A 160 12.36 10.13 9.71
N VAL A 161 13.45 9.48 10.07
CA VAL A 161 13.88 8.19 9.54
C VAL A 161 13.53 7.07 10.50
N ALA A 162 13.00 5.96 9.95
CA ALA A 162 12.62 4.75 10.70
C ALA A 162 11.71 5.05 11.91
N GLN A 163 10.87 6.09 11.79
CA GLN A 163 9.95 6.58 12.83
C GLN A 163 10.61 6.92 14.19
N ARG A 164 11.94 7.10 14.22
CA ARG A 164 12.72 7.26 15.46
C ARG A 164 13.83 8.28 15.37
N TYR A 165 14.52 8.37 14.24
CA TYR A 165 15.71 9.20 14.12
C TYR A 165 15.38 10.46 13.33
N LEU A 166 15.43 11.62 13.97
CA LEU A 166 15.40 12.88 13.25
C LEU A 166 16.77 13.09 12.61
N VAL A 167 16.85 13.01 11.29
CA VAL A 167 18.12 13.06 10.54
C VAL A 167 18.26 14.41 9.88
N THR A 168 19.38 15.08 10.15
CA THR A 168 19.76 16.39 9.59
C THR A 168 20.95 16.21 8.67
N VAL A 169 20.85 16.71 7.43
CA VAL A 169 21.96 16.66 6.46
C VAL A 169 22.21 18.01 5.82
N CYS A 170 23.48 18.23 5.47
CA CYS A 170 23.97 19.34 4.64
C CYS A 170 23.57 20.75 5.16
N GLY A 171 23.67 21.77 4.29
CA GLY A 171 23.28 23.15 4.59
C GLY A 171 24.46 24.13 4.58
N ASN A 172 24.23 25.33 5.12
CA ASN A 172 25.24 26.36 5.25
C ASN A 172 25.19 26.98 6.64
N ASP A 173 26.34 27.09 7.31
CA ASP A 173 26.46 27.64 8.66
C ASP A 173 26.62 29.17 8.71
N GLY A 174 26.62 29.83 7.55
CA GLY A 174 26.91 31.25 7.37
C GLY A 174 28.36 31.52 6.93
N LYS A 175 29.24 30.52 7.01
CA LYS A 175 30.65 30.61 6.60
C LYS A 175 30.99 29.60 5.50
N ARG A 176 30.51 28.37 5.61
CA ARG A 176 30.81 27.27 4.71
C ARG A 176 29.57 26.42 4.42
N VAL A 177 29.61 25.76 3.27
CA VAL A 177 28.64 24.72 2.90
C VAL A 177 29.06 23.41 3.58
N LEU A 178 28.08 22.65 4.07
CA LEU A 178 28.28 21.47 4.91
C LEU A 178 27.94 20.17 4.15
N SER A 179 28.61 19.09 4.50
CA SER A 179 28.38 17.72 4.00
C SER A 179 28.09 16.73 5.14
N ASP A 180 27.91 17.21 6.37
CA ASP A 180 27.73 16.37 7.53
C ASP A 180 26.30 15.82 7.62
N ALA A 181 26.16 14.70 8.32
CA ALA A 181 24.91 14.06 8.66
C ALA A 181 24.84 13.85 10.18
N TRP A 182 23.69 14.14 10.78
CA TRP A 182 23.45 14.03 12.21
C TRP A 182 22.13 13.32 12.45
N ALA A 183 22.05 12.50 13.49
CA ALA A 183 20.81 11.87 13.94
C ALA A 183 20.50 12.24 15.38
N LEU A 184 19.22 12.50 15.67
CA LEU A 184 18.68 12.63 17.01
C LEU A 184 17.68 11.51 17.26
N ASP A 185 17.93 10.67 18.26
CA ASP A 185 16.97 9.65 18.69
C ASP A 185 15.80 10.32 19.44
N THR A 186 14.61 10.30 18.85
CA THR A 186 13.41 10.92 19.43
C THR A 186 12.80 10.10 20.56
N ALA A 187 13.20 8.83 20.72
CA ALA A 187 12.70 7.93 21.76
C ALA A 187 13.55 7.96 23.03
N GLN A 188 14.79 8.44 22.97
CA GLN A 188 15.73 8.40 24.10
C GLN A 188 15.96 9.78 24.73
N LYS A 189 15.69 9.89 26.04
CA LYS A 189 16.04 11.06 26.85
C LYS A 189 17.28 10.77 27.74
N PRO A 190 18.17 11.74 27.97
CA PRO A 190 18.17 13.10 27.43
C PRO A 190 18.44 13.11 25.92
N TYR A 191 17.79 14.02 25.20
CA TYR A 191 17.96 14.16 23.75
C TYR A 191 19.38 14.58 23.41
N ARG A 192 20.06 13.80 22.55
CA ARG A 192 21.45 14.04 22.14
C ARG A 192 21.62 13.78 20.67
N TRP A 193 22.23 14.74 19.98
CA TRP A 193 22.63 14.57 18.60
C TRP A 193 23.85 13.66 18.51
N GLN A 194 23.84 12.76 17.53
CA GLN A 194 24.97 11.94 17.15
C GLN A 194 25.40 12.34 15.75
N GLN A 195 26.66 12.71 15.58
CA GLN A 195 27.23 12.88 14.25
C GLN A 195 27.36 11.50 13.62
N LEU A 196 26.80 11.35 12.42
CA LEU A 196 26.92 10.14 11.64
C LEU A 196 28.22 10.18 10.85
N ASP A 197 28.86 9.02 10.70
CA ASP A 197 29.98 8.81 9.78
C ASP A 197 29.63 7.66 8.82
N PRO A 198 28.66 7.85 7.91
CA PRO A 198 28.12 6.75 7.12
C PRO A 198 29.13 6.26 6.08
N GLU A 199 29.18 4.97 5.81
CA GLU A 199 30.02 4.42 4.73
C GLU A 199 29.42 4.71 3.34
N GLY A 200 30.12 4.31 2.27
CA GLY A 200 29.61 4.39 0.90
C GLY A 200 29.76 5.74 0.18
N ASP A 201 28.86 6.00 -0.78
CA ASP A 201 28.92 7.11 -1.75
C ASP A 201 28.49 8.44 -1.11
N ARG A 202 29.36 9.02 -0.28
CA ARG A 202 29.03 10.23 0.49
C ARG A 202 28.72 11.43 -0.42
N PRO A 203 27.60 12.15 -0.20
CA PRO A 203 27.30 13.37 -0.94
C PRO A 203 28.31 14.47 -0.61
N SER A 204 28.74 15.20 -1.65
CA SER A 204 29.56 16.40 -1.48
C SER A 204 28.84 17.50 -0.69
N ALA A 205 29.61 18.45 -0.14
CA ALA A 205 29.07 19.59 0.60
C ALA A 205 28.09 20.40 -0.26
N ARG A 206 26.86 20.56 0.25
CA ARG A 206 25.76 21.20 -0.50
C ARG A 206 24.79 21.95 0.38
N MET A 207 24.08 22.91 -0.20
CA MET A 207 22.94 23.60 0.42
C MET A 207 21.79 23.73 -0.56
N TYR A 208 20.59 23.93 -0.04
CA TYR A 208 19.33 23.97 -0.81
C TYR A 208 19.09 22.71 -1.65
N ALA A 209 19.64 21.58 -1.20
CA ALA A 209 19.15 20.26 -1.53
C ALA A 209 17.85 20.01 -0.77
N THR A 210 17.05 19.06 -1.24
CA THR A 210 15.89 18.59 -0.49
C THR A 210 15.98 17.11 -0.24
N ALA A 211 15.46 16.68 0.91
CA ALA A 211 15.34 15.29 1.24
C ALA A 211 13.95 14.95 1.74
N SER A 212 13.60 13.69 1.60
CA SER A 212 12.39 13.10 2.18
C SER A 212 12.71 11.68 2.65
N ALA A 213 12.11 11.26 3.75
CA ALA A 213 12.18 9.90 4.27
C ALA A 213 10.92 9.11 3.87
N ARG A 214 11.13 7.86 3.50
CA ARG A 214 10.06 6.88 3.29
C ARG A 214 9.77 6.15 4.61
N SER A 215 8.56 5.60 4.72
CA SER A 215 8.07 4.91 5.91
C SER A 215 8.95 3.73 6.37
N ASP A 216 9.71 3.12 5.47
CA ASP A 216 10.64 2.01 5.74
C ASP A 216 12.03 2.47 6.22
N GLY A 217 12.25 3.78 6.36
CA GLY A 217 13.51 4.33 6.86
C GLY A 217 14.55 4.65 5.78
N MET A 218 14.19 4.64 4.49
CA MET A 218 15.07 5.21 3.46
C MET A 218 14.96 6.73 3.42
N PHE A 219 16.08 7.42 3.61
CA PHE A 219 16.18 8.88 3.50
C PHE A 219 16.84 9.26 2.17
N LEU A 220 16.18 10.03 1.30
CA LEU A 220 16.71 10.32 -0.02
C LEU A 220 16.97 11.81 -0.20
N LEU A 221 18.25 12.17 -0.44
CA LEU A 221 18.73 13.53 -0.65
C LEU A 221 18.92 13.78 -2.16
N CYS A 222 18.37 14.88 -2.68
CA CYS A 222 18.41 15.21 -4.10
C CYS A 222 18.96 16.63 -4.36
N GLY A 223 19.86 16.74 -5.34
CA GLY A 223 20.39 17.98 -5.90
C GLY A 223 21.04 18.90 -4.88
N GLY A 224 20.77 20.20 -5.00
CA GLY A 224 21.38 21.27 -4.21
C GLY A 224 22.45 22.01 -5.00
N ARG A 225 23.22 22.85 -4.30
CA ARG A 225 24.37 23.54 -4.88
C ARG A 225 25.58 23.46 -3.98
N ASP A 226 26.76 23.43 -4.58
CA ASP A 226 28.04 23.44 -3.87
C ASP A 226 28.43 24.86 -3.38
N SER A 227 29.64 24.98 -2.82
CA SER A 227 30.21 26.25 -2.35
C SER A 227 30.51 27.25 -3.48
N THR A 228 30.61 26.80 -4.72
CA THR A 228 30.81 27.68 -5.90
C THR A 228 29.49 28.18 -6.49
N GLY A 229 28.37 27.69 -5.96
CA GLY A 229 27.02 27.98 -6.44
C GLY A 229 26.64 27.15 -7.67
N MET A 230 27.39 26.11 -7.99
CA MET A 230 27.06 25.17 -9.07
C MET A 230 25.93 24.24 -8.61
N PRO A 231 24.81 24.15 -9.37
CA PRO A 231 23.77 23.17 -9.09
C PRO A 231 24.27 21.74 -9.31
N LEU A 232 23.75 20.81 -8.52
CA LEU A 232 24.11 19.40 -8.56
C LEU A 232 22.97 18.58 -9.16
N ALA A 233 23.33 17.52 -9.89
CA ALA A 233 22.41 16.64 -10.64
C ALA A 233 22.42 15.20 -10.10
N ASP A 234 22.69 15.03 -8.81
CA ASP A 234 22.84 13.75 -8.14
C ASP A 234 21.76 13.57 -7.06
N ALA A 235 21.54 12.32 -6.69
CA ALA A 235 20.67 11.94 -5.59
C ALA A 235 21.29 10.77 -4.84
N TYR A 236 21.09 10.71 -3.52
CA TYR A 236 21.70 9.70 -2.66
C TYR A 236 20.66 9.17 -1.67
N GLY A 237 20.67 7.86 -1.45
CA GLY A 237 19.95 7.22 -0.36
C GLY A 237 20.85 7.09 0.87
N LEU A 238 20.36 7.48 2.04
CA LEU A 238 20.94 7.18 3.33
C LEU A 238 20.06 6.12 3.99
N LEU A 239 20.66 4.96 4.29
CA LEU A 239 20.00 3.80 4.85
C LEU A 239 20.62 3.47 6.20
N MET A 240 19.79 3.03 7.15
CA MET A 240 20.26 2.50 8.43
C MET A 240 20.16 0.98 8.40
N HIS A 241 21.30 0.31 8.55
CA HIS A 241 21.41 -1.12 8.71
C HIS A 241 20.91 -1.58 10.08
N ARG A 242 20.59 -2.87 10.20
CA ARG A 242 20.09 -3.46 11.46
C ARG A 242 21.07 -3.41 12.62
N ASN A 243 22.36 -3.36 12.33
CA ASN A 243 23.42 -3.18 13.32
C ASN A 243 23.57 -1.71 13.79
N GLY A 244 22.72 -0.80 13.30
CA GLY A 244 22.76 0.63 13.61
C GLY A 244 23.78 1.43 12.79
N GLN A 245 24.49 0.80 11.84
CA GLN A 245 25.36 1.51 10.91
C GLN A 245 24.55 2.23 9.84
N TRP A 246 25.08 3.37 9.40
CA TRP A 246 24.48 4.17 8.34
C TRP A 246 25.33 4.06 7.08
N GLU A 247 24.70 4.01 5.91
CA GLU A 247 25.38 3.94 4.63
C GLU A 247 24.74 4.87 3.60
N TRP A 248 25.58 5.59 2.86
CA TRP A 248 25.19 6.34 1.68
C TRP A 248 25.33 5.48 0.42
N THR A 249 24.34 5.54 -0.45
CA THR A 249 24.38 4.93 -1.78
C THR A 249 23.91 5.93 -2.82
N LEU A 250 24.55 5.95 -3.99
CA LEU A 250 24.08 6.74 -5.11
C LEU A 250 22.71 6.23 -5.58
N ALA A 251 21.74 7.13 -5.75
CA ALA A 251 20.43 6.75 -6.25
C ALA A 251 20.52 6.22 -7.69
N PRO A 252 19.78 5.16 -8.03
CA PRO A 252 19.87 4.53 -9.34
C PRO A 252 19.28 5.39 -10.47
N GLY A 253 19.68 5.09 -11.70
CA GLY A 253 19.22 5.74 -12.92
C GLY A 253 19.87 7.10 -13.20
N VAL A 254 19.47 7.73 -14.30
CA VAL A 254 19.97 9.06 -14.69
C VAL A 254 19.18 10.12 -13.93
N SER A 255 19.78 10.62 -12.86
CA SER A 255 19.21 11.70 -12.05
C SER A 255 18.87 12.93 -12.90
N PRO A 256 17.75 13.62 -12.60
CA PRO A 256 17.22 14.70 -13.42
C PRO A 256 18.16 15.91 -13.43
N SER A 257 17.86 16.87 -14.31
CA SER A 257 18.71 18.04 -14.53
C SER A 257 19.17 18.71 -13.23
N GLN A 258 20.43 19.14 -13.21
CA GLN A 258 21.05 19.88 -12.11
C GLN A 258 20.12 20.95 -11.54
N ARG A 259 19.94 21.03 -10.22
CA ARG A 259 19.00 21.99 -9.60
C ARG A 259 19.25 22.22 -8.12
N TYR A 260 18.85 23.39 -7.63
CA TYR A 260 18.76 23.71 -6.19
C TYR A 260 17.48 24.50 -5.90
N GLN A 261 17.08 24.60 -4.62
CA GLN A 261 15.84 25.28 -4.20
C GLN A 261 14.57 24.68 -4.81
N HIS A 262 14.59 23.38 -5.11
CA HIS A 262 13.41 22.60 -5.48
C HIS A 262 12.70 22.09 -4.21
N ALA A 263 11.62 21.35 -4.38
CA ALA A 263 10.98 20.58 -3.31
C ALA A 263 10.97 19.10 -3.67
N ALA A 264 11.07 18.22 -2.66
CA ALA A 264 10.97 16.78 -2.85
C ALA A 264 10.08 16.15 -1.77
N VAL A 265 9.28 15.14 -2.13
CA VAL A 265 8.42 14.40 -1.19
C VAL A 265 8.15 12.98 -1.67
N PHE A 266 8.12 12.01 -0.77
CA PHE A 266 7.69 10.65 -1.07
C PHE A 266 6.17 10.49 -1.15
N VAL A 267 5.72 9.68 -2.12
CA VAL A 267 4.39 9.07 -2.17
C VAL A 267 4.56 7.58 -2.49
N GLY A 268 4.30 6.72 -1.51
CA GLY A 268 4.65 5.30 -1.60
C GLY A 268 6.16 5.13 -1.87
N ALA A 269 6.51 4.46 -2.96
CA ALA A 269 7.90 4.25 -3.36
C ALA A 269 8.44 5.29 -4.37
N ARG A 270 7.68 6.35 -4.66
CA ARG A 270 8.04 7.36 -5.65
C ARG A 270 8.45 8.65 -4.96
N LEU A 271 9.67 9.13 -5.22
CA LEU A 271 10.13 10.44 -4.79
C LEU A 271 9.79 11.47 -5.87
N HIS A 272 8.90 12.40 -5.57
CA HIS A 272 8.52 13.47 -6.47
C HIS A 272 9.37 14.71 -6.23
N VAL A 273 10.07 15.17 -7.27
CA VAL A 273 10.97 16.34 -7.27
C VAL A 273 10.36 17.42 -8.17
N THR A 274 10.15 18.61 -7.63
CA THR A 274 9.45 19.71 -8.33
C THR A 274 10.19 21.04 -8.28
N GLY A 275 10.19 21.73 -9.42
CA GLY A 275 10.78 23.05 -9.62
C GLY A 275 12.28 23.09 -9.38
N GLY A 276 12.74 24.23 -8.86
CA GLY A 276 14.13 24.55 -8.63
C GLY A 276 14.72 25.51 -9.66
N VAL A 277 15.97 25.88 -9.44
CA VAL A 277 16.74 26.80 -10.30
C VAL A 277 18.08 26.22 -10.70
N LEU A 278 18.57 26.70 -11.83
CA LEU A 278 19.90 26.50 -12.38
C LEU A 278 20.86 27.61 -11.91
N ARG A 279 22.13 27.50 -12.33
CA ARG A 279 23.14 28.52 -12.08
C ARG A 279 22.64 29.89 -12.58
N GLY A 280 22.79 30.90 -11.74
CA GLY A 280 22.32 32.27 -12.02
C GLY A 280 20.85 32.51 -11.69
N GLY A 281 20.16 31.57 -11.03
CA GLY A 281 18.78 31.76 -10.55
C GLY A 281 17.70 31.59 -11.62
N ARG A 282 18.05 31.10 -12.82
CA ARG A 282 17.08 30.75 -13.86
C ARG A 282 16.28 29.53 -13.43
N SER A 283 14.96 29.56 -13.54
CA SER A 283 14.10 28.42 -13.24
C SER A 283 14.48 27.20 -14.09
N VAL A 284 14.28 26.00 -13.53
CA VAL A 284 14.27 24.79 -14.35
C VAL A 284 13.03 24.84 -15.24
N ASP A 285 13.23 24.76 -16.55
CA ASP A 285 12.19 24.97 -17.54
C ASP A 285 11.64 23.65 -18.11
N GLY A 286 10.37 23.68 -18.54
CA GLY A 286 9.73 22.60 -19.29
C GLY A 286 9.55 21.31 -18.49
N GLU A 287 9.70 20.17 -19.18
CA GLU A 287 9.48 18.82 -18.62
C GLU A 287 10.41 18.50 -17.44
N ALA A 288 11.60 19.08 -17.43
CA ALA A 288 12.56 18.90 -16.35
C ALA A 288 12.08 19.54 -15.03
N ALA A 289 11.09 20.43 -15.04
CA ALA A 289 10.57 21.00 -13.80
C ALA A 289 9.90 19.96 -12.88
N ILE A 290 9.55 18.77 -13.41
CA ILE A 290 8.97 17.67 -12.64
C ILE A 290 9.77 16.41 -12.93
N ALA A 291 10.32 15.80 -11.88
CA ALA A 291 11.00 14.51 -11.98
C ALA A 291 10.51 13.58 -10.86
N VAL A 292 10.45 12.29 -11.14
CA VAL A 292 10.02 11.28 -10.18
C VAL A 292 11.01 10.14 -10.19
N LEU A 293 11.65 9.88 -9.06
CA LEU A 293 12.42 8.65 -8.88
C LEU A 293 11.49 7.56 -8.37
N ASP A 294 11.24 6.57 -9.21
CA ASP A 294 10.63 5.32 -8.77
C ASP A 294 11.71 4.45 -8.15
N THR A 295 11.84 4.52 -6.82
CA THR A 295 12.85 3.76 -6.07
C THR A 295 12.60 2.25 -6.10
N ALA A 296 11.38 1.85 -6.46
CA ALA A 296 10.98 0.46 -6.60
C ALA A 296 11.23 -0.08 -8.02
N ALA A 297 11.49 0.79 -8.99
CA ALA A 297 11.91 0.41 -10.34
C ALA A 297 13.36 0.83 -10.65
N GLY A 298 14.00 1.61 -9.78
CA GLY A 298 15.36 2.12 -9.96
C GLY A 298 15.51 3.14 -11.10
N VAL A 299 14.43 3.83 -11.48
CA VAL A 299 14.42 4.72 -12.65
C VAL A 299 13.87 6.11 -12.34
N TRP A 300 14.42 7.10 -13.03
CA TRP A 300 13.87 8.45 -13.06
C TRP A 300 12.87 8.61 -14.19
N LEU A 301 11.78 9.28 -13.88
CA LEU A 301 10.63 9.49 -14.75
C LEU A 301 10.35 11.00 -14.84
N ASP A 302 10.02 11.48 -16.03
CA ASP A 302 9.42 12.79 -16.26
C ASP A 302 8.01 12.61 -16.85
N ARG A 303 7.43 13.67 -17.42
CA ARG A 303 6.11 13.61 -18.06
C ARG A 303 6.05 12.77 -19.33
N ASN A 304 7.21 12.50 -19.93
CA ASN A 304 7.37 11.69 -21.13
C ASN A 304 7.81 10.25 -20.84
N GLY A 305 7.94 9.86 -19.56
CA GLY A 305 8.33 8.53 -19.14
C GLY A 305 9.78 8.48 -18.66
N ILE A 306 10.53 7.43 -19.00
CA ILE A 306 11.89 7.22 -18.49
C ILE A 306 12.83 8.31 -18.98
N VAL A 307 13.56 8.91 -18.04
CA VAL A 307 14.67 9.81 -18.32
C VAL A 307 15.88 8.97 -18.74
N THR A 308 16.16 8.93 -20.04
CA THR A 308 17.28 8.15 -20.61
C THR A 308 18.57 8.94 -20.75
N ASP A 309 18.52 10.27 -20.72
CA ASP A 309 19.67 11.19 -20.83
C ASP A 309 19.40 12.50 -20.10
N SER A 310 20.46 13.23 -19.72
CA SER A 310 20.36 14.60 -19.22
C SER A 310 19.94 15.55 -20.36
N ARG A 311 18.64 15.66 -20.65
CA ARG A 311 18.12 16.51 -21.73
C ARG A 311 18.39 17.99 -21.42
N THR A 312 19.28 18.63 -22.18
CA THR A 312 19.34 20.09 -22.28
C THR A 312 18.32 20.54 -23.33
N SER A 313 17.21 21.16 -22.88
CA SER A 313 16.06 21.53 -23.72
C SER A 313 16.47 22.34 -24.96
N LYS A 314 16.45 21.70 -26.13
CA LYS A 314 16.42 22.32 -27.48
C LYS A 314 15.60 21.43 -28.43
N GLY A 315 14.29 21.39 -28.20
CA GLY A 315 13.32 20.81 -29.12
C GLY A 315 12.03 21.62 -29.07
N GLN A 316 11.38 21.85 -30.21
CA GLN A 316 10.05 22.49 -30.27
C GLN A 316 9.04 21.59 -29.54
N ILE A 317 8.35 22.15 -28.54
CA ILE A 317 7.43 21.43 -27.63
C ILE A 317 6.06 22.10 -27.70
N GLU A 318 4.98 21.30 -27.79
CA GLU A 318 3.60 21.75 -27.58
C GLU A 318 3.48 22.39 -26.19
N TYR A 319 2.89 23.59 -26.13
CA TYR A 319 2.76 24.34 -24.90
C TYR A 319 1.83 23.62 -23.91
N ASP A 320 2.39 23.05 -22.84
CA ASP A 320 1.62 22.51 -21.72
C ASP A 320 1.57 23.52 -20.55
N PRO A 321 0.41 24.13 -20.25
CA PRO A 321 0.26 25.11 -19.20
C PRO A 321 0.57 24.58 -17.78
N SER A 322 0.45 23.28 -17.53
CA SER A 322 0.72 22.68 -16.22
C SER A 322 2.21 22.67 -15.87
N LEU A 323 3.10 22.67 -16.89
CA LEU A 323 4.55 22.80 -16.67
C LEU A 323 4.94 24.22 -16.25
N GLU A 324 4.17 25.24 -16.66
CA GLU A 324 4.41 26.62 -16.26
C GLU A 324 4.17 26.86 -14.76
N LEU A 325 3.29 26.05 -14.15
CA LEU A 325 3.06 26.08 -12.71
C LEU A 325 4.30 25.67 -11.94
N MET A 326 5.10 24.73 -12.48
CA MET A 326 6.30 24.18 -11.82
C MET A 326 7.58 24.98 -12.10
N ARG A 327 7.52 26.04 -12.92
CA ARG A 327 8.61 27.02 -13.05
C ARG A 327 8.69 27.92 -11.81
N ARG A 328 9.01 27.31 -10.68
CA ARG A 328 9.14 27.97 -9.37
C ARG A 328 10.29 27.38 -8.57
N CYS A 329 10.74 28.10 -7.57
CA CYS A 329 11.71 27.61 -6.59
C CYS A 329 11.37 28.11 -5.19
N ARG A 330 12.02 27.53 -4.17
CA ARG A 330 11.79 27.84 -2.75
C ARG A 330 10.32 27.68 -2.31
N HIS A 331 9.55 26.87 -3.02
CA HIS A 331 8.26 26.36 -2.58
C HIS A 331 8.48 25.19 -1.62
N ALA A 332 7.43 24.83 -0.89
CA ALA A 332 7.43 23.64 -0.05
C ALA A 332 6.44 22.60 -0.61
N ALA A 333 6.74 21.32 -0.40
CA ALA A 333 5.89 20.21 -0.81
C ALA A 333 5.62 19.26 0.38
N ALA A 334 4.43 18.67 0.39
CA ALA A 334 4.02 17.67 1.37
C ALA A 334 3.05 16.67 0.72
N SER A 335 2.93 15.46 1.26
CA SER A 335 2.01 14.44 0.76
C SER A 335 1.03 13.98 1.83
N VAL A 336 -0.21 13.67 1.40
CA VAL A 336 -1.25 13.06 2.22
C VAL A 336 -1.92 11.98 1.38
N GLY A 337 -1.71 10.72 1.76
CA GLY A 337 -2.10 9.58 0.93
C GLY A 337 -1.42 9.66 -0.44
N VAL A 338 -2.20 9.54 -1.52
CA VAL A 338 -1.71 9.61 -2.91
C VAL A 338 -1.56 11.03 -3.46
N ARG A 339 -1.91 12.06 -2.67
CA ARG A 339 -1.91 13.46 -3.14
C ARG A 339 -0.65 14.20 -2.71
N ILE A 340 -0.14 15.00 -3.62
CA ILE A 340 1.04 15.87 -3.44
C ILE A 340 0.57 17.31 -3.45
N TYR A 341 0.92 18.04 -2.40
CA TYR A 341 0.58 19.45 -2.24
C TYR A 341 1.84 20.30 -2.36
N ILE A 342 1.74 21.41 -3.08
CA ILE A 342 2.80 22.42 -3.20
C ILE A 342 2.22 23.77 -2.82
N TYR A 343 2.92 24.51 -1.95
CA TYR A 343 2.51 25.86 -1.58
C TYR A 343 3.59 26.90 -1.90
N GLY A 344 3.15 28.01 -2.49
CA GLY A 344 3.94 29.23 -2.69
C GLY A 344 5.21 29.03 -3.51
N GLY A 345 6.26 29.78 -3.17
CA GLY A 345 7.55 29.82 -3.86
C GLY A 345 7.82 31.14 -4.58
N LEU A 346 8.82 31.13 -5.45
CA LEU A 346 9.26 32.24 -6.28
C LEU A 346 9.21 31.87 -7.77
N LYS A 347 8.64 32.74 -8.59
CA LYS A 347 8.79 32.72 -10.06
C LYS A 347 9.44 34.03 -10.50
N GLY A 348 10.75 34.00 -10.76
CA GLY A 348 11.54 35.22 -10.89
C GLY A 348 11.51 36.01 -9.58
N ASP A 349 11.07 37.27 -9.65
CA ASP A 349 10.94 38.17 -8.49
C ASP A 349 9.51 38.21 -7.93
N ILE A 350 8.64 37.29 -8.36
CA ILE A 350 7.24 37.22 -7.92
C ILE A 350 7.09 36.14 -6.85
N LEU A 351 6.61 36.53 -5.68
CA LEU A 351 6.17 35.62 -4.63
C LEU A 351 4.84 34.99 -5.01
N LEU A 352 4.76 33.67 -4.86
CA LEU A 352 3.56 32.89 -5.13
C LEU A 352 2.86 32.55 -3.81
N GLY A 353 1.52 32.51 -3.83
CA GLY A 353 0.68 32.14 -2.68
C GLY A 353 -0.40 31.12 -3.03
N ASP A 354 -0.27 30.49 -4.19
CA ASP A 354 -1.15 29.42 -4.66
C ASP A 354 -0.86 28.09 -3.95
N LEU A 355 -1.91 27.30 -3.74
CA LEU A 355 -1.82 25.90 -3.36
C LEU A 355 -2.06 25.05 -4.61
N LEU A 356 -1.10 24.20 -4.94
CA LEU A 356 -1.20 23.27 -6.06
C LEU A 356 -1.34 21.84 -5.55
N VAL A 357 -2.03 21.01 -6.34
CA VAL A 357 -2.20 19.59 -6.05
C VAL A 357 -1.93 18.74 -7.27
N ALA A 358 -1.34 17.57 -7.05
CA ALA A 358 -1.24 16.48 -8.00
C ALA A 358 -1.66 15.17 -7.33
N GLU A 359 -2.12 14.20 -8.12
CA GLU A 359 -2.49 12.88 -7.64
C GLU A 359 -1.56 11.83 -8.27
N ASN A 360 -0.93 11.02 -7.42
CA ASN A 360 -0.05 9.93 -7.82
C ASN A 360 -0.86 8.62 -7.90
N SER A 361 -1.93 8.63 -8.70
CA SER A 361 -2.78 7.46 -8.95
C SER A 361 -2.47 6.85 -10.34
N PRO A 362 -2.43 5.51 -10.48
CA PRO A 362 -2.37 4.82 -11.78
C PRO A 362 -3.55 5.14 -12.71
N LEU A 363 -4.66 5.63 -12.14
CA LEU A 363 -5.89 5.99 -12.85
C LEU A 363 -5.94 7.51 -13.07
N GLN A 364 -5.18 7.99 -14.04
CA GLN A 364 -5.50 9.29 -14.63
C GLN A 364 -6.72 9.08 -15.55
N SER A 365 -7.92 9.11 -14.97
CA SER A 365 -9.14 9.00 -15.75
C SER A 365 -9.27 10.21 -16.66
N ASP A 366 -9.28 9.96 -17.97
CA ASP A 366 -10.02 10.72 -18.97
C ASP A 366 -11.50 10.78 -18.54
N LEU A 367 -11.82 11.64 -17.56
CA LEU A 367 -13.16 12.11 -17.30
C LEU A 367 -13.26 13.53 -17.85
N LYS A 368 -13.30 13.62 -19.19
CA LYS A 368 -14.02 14.71 -19.84
C LYS A 368 -15.50 14.49 -19.55
N SER A 369 -16.02 15.06 -18.47
CA SER A 369 -17.46 15.29 -18.35
C SER A 369 -17.88 16.43 -19.28
N PRO A 370 -19.12 16.40 -19.81
CA PRO A 370 -19.45 17.02 -21.08
C PRO A 370 -19.63 18.52 -20.95
N ILE A 371 -19.21 19.21 -22.01
CA ILE A 371 -19.65 20.54 -22.42
C ILE A 371 -21.19 20.55 -22.42
N LEU A 372 -21.80 21.38 -21.57
CA LEU A 372 -23.12 21.94 -21.82
C LEU A 372 -22.92 23.41 -22.18
N SER A 373 -22.99 23.69 -23.48
CA SER A 373 -23.05 25.02 -24.06
C SER A 373 -24.45 25.64 -23.90
N SER A 374 -24.47 26.92 -23.48
CA SER A 374 -25.48 27.99 -23.72
C SER A 374 -26.95 27.69 -23.39
N GLU A 375 -27.73 28.48 -22.66
CA GLU A 375 -27.92 29.94 -22.52
C GLU A 375 -28.47 30.21 -21.09
N SER A 376 -28.32 31.34 -20.41
CA SER A 376 -28.74 32.69 -20.78
C SER A 376 -28.30 33.69 -19.68
N VAL A 377 -28.10 34.93 -20.10
CA VAL A 377 -27.63 36.08 -19.31
C VAL A 377 -28.66 36.53 -18.26
N SER A 378 -28.24 36.69 -17.00
CA SER A 378 -28.76 37.77 -16.13
C SER A 378 -27.86 38.07 -14.90
N THR A 379 -27.25 39.25 -14.96
CA THR A 379 -27.08 40.26 -13.89
C THR A 379 -26.45 39.88 -12.53
N MET A 380 -25.13 40.09 -12.45
CA MET A 380 -24.36 40.81 -11.40
C MET A 380 -24.96 40.93 -9.99
N THR A 381 -24.28 40.32 -9.00
CA THR A 381 -23.90 40.99 -7.74
C THR A 381 -22.53 40.46 -7.25
N ASN A 382 -21.64 41.39 -6.90
CA ASN A 382 -20.20 41.20 -6.66
C ASN A 382 -19.86 40.69 -5.24
N SER A 383 -18.87 39.78 -5.12
CA SER A 383 -18.00 39.65 -3.93
C SER A 383 -16.51 39.81 -4.31
N ARG A 384 -15.96 40.90 -3.77
CA ARG A 384 -14.62 41.51 -3.74
C ARG A 384 -13.39 40.75 -4.26
N THR A 385 -12.86 41.25 -5.38
CA THR A 385 -11.45 41.20 -5.83
C THR A 385 -10.69 42.47 -5.40
N ASN A 386 -9.38 42.36 -5.22
CA ASN A 386 -8.49 43.42 -4.69
C ASN A 386 -8.03 44.40 -5.79
N GLN A 387 -8.25 45.70 -5.60
CA GLN A 387 -7.47 46.79 -6.22
C GLN A 387 -7.17 47.87 -5.16
N SER A 388 -5.92 48.34 -5.17
CA SER A 388 -5.32 49.33 -4.28
C SER A 388 -5.57 50.77 -4.75
N TYR A 389 -5.85 51.71 -3.83
CA TYR A 389 -5.05 52.92 -3.51
C TYR A 389 -5.87 54.03 -2.79
N THR A 390 -5.17 54.64 -1.82
CA THR A 390 -5.23 56.04 -1.31
C THR A 390 -6.40 56.57 -0.45
N ASN A 391 -6.03 56.83 0.82
CA ASN A 391 -6.22 58.02 1.68
C ASN A 391 -7.60 58.57 2.11
N GLU A 392 -7.55 59.06 3.36
CA GLU A 392 -8.42 60.00 4.10
C GLU A 392 -9.56 59.41 4.96
N SER A 393 -9.31 59.43 6.29
CA SER A 393 -10.28 59.62 7.39
C SER A 393 -10.63 61.13 7.51
N PRO A 394 -11.60 61.61 8.34
CA PRO A 394 -12.31 60.99 9.50
C PRO A 394 -13.86 61.18 9.37
N SER A 395 -14.79 60.99 10.32
CA SER A 395 -14.86 61.05 11.78
C SER A 395 -16.24 60.54 12.25
N SER A 396 -16.34 60.13 13.53
CA SER A 396 -17.48 60.29 14.49
C SER A 396 -18.86 59.73 14.11
N ASP A 397 -19.71 59.18 14.96
CA ASP A 397 -19.79 58.95 16.41
C ASP A 397 -21.06 58.09 16.58
N GLY A 398 -21.20 57.38 17.70
CA GLY A 398 -22.51 56.83 18.09
C GLY A 398 -22.46 55.50 18.82
N ARG A 399 -22.14 55.58 20.11
CA ARG A 399 -22.06 54.47 21.07
C ARG A 399 -23.44 54.20 21.72
N LEU A 400 -23.60 52.97 22.25
CA LEU A 400 -24.59 52.47 23.25
C LEU A 400 -25.91 51.93 22.65
N GLU A 401 -26.40 50.72 22.95
CA GLU A 401 -26.54 50.05 24.26
C GLU A 401 -26.78 48.50 24.12
N VAL A 402 -26.59 47.75 25.21
CA VAL A 402 -26.79 46.28 25.41
C VAL A 402 -28.00 46.13 26.36
N PRO A 403 -28.97 45.16 26.24
CA PRO A 403 -28.73 43.73 26.53
C PRO A 403 -29.60 42.65 25.82
N SER A 404 -29.11 41.40 25.87
CA SER A 404 -29.73 40.11 25.51
C SER A 404 -30.98 39.76 26.37
N PRO A 405 -31.65 38.59 26.25
CA PRO A 405 -31.59 37.49 25.26
C PRO A 405 -32.98 37.01 24.75
N GLY A 406 -33.03 36.24 23.65
CA GLY A 406 -34.24 35.49 23.27
C GLY A 406 -34.26 35.05 21.80
N GLY A 407 -34.41 33.73 21.56
CA GLY A 407 -34.37 33.14 20.22
C GLY A 407 -35.66 33.27 19.42
N SER A 408 -35.55 33.08 18.10
CA SER A 408 -36.57 32.53 17.19
C SER A 408 -35.85 32.30 15.84
N SER A 409 -35.89 31.13 15.21
CA SER A 409 -37.03 30.49 14.53
C SER A 409 -36.81 30.59 13.02
N MET A 410 -36.57 29.44 12.39
CA MET A 410 -36.48 29.28 10.93
C MET A 410 -37.86 29.51 10.27
N ASP A 411 -37.84 30.15 9.10
CA ASP A 411 -39.00 30.59 8.35
C ASP A 411 -39.90 29.43 7.86
N LYS A 412 -41.19 29.50 8.19
CA LYS A 412 -42.24 28.49 7.89
C LYS A 412 -42.38 28.19 6.40
N LYS A 413 -42.09 29.16 5.52
CA LYS A 413 -42.14 28.98 4.06
C LYS A 413 -41.05 28.06 3.50
N SER A 414 -39.92 27.93 4.21
CA SER A 414 -38.82 27.03 3.80
C SER A 414 -39.12 25.58 4.19
N MET A 415 -39.80 25.36 5.31
CA MET A 415 -40.24 24.04 5.76
C MET A 415 -41.35 23.46 4.85
N GLU A 416 -42.31 24.27 4.43
CA GLU A 416 -43.38 23.82 3.52
C GLU A 416 -42.86 23.45 2.11
N LYS A 417 -41.80 24.10 1.64
CA LYS A 417 -41.13 23.74 0.37
C LYS A 417 -40.35 22.42 0.49
N LEU A 418 -39.69 22.18 1.62
CA LEU A 418 -38.98 20.92 1.92
C LEU A 418 -39.95 19.74 2.09
N VAL A 419 -41.08 19.94 2.76
CA VAL A 419 -42.12 18.91 2.92
C VAL A 419 -42.77 18.57 1.57
N LYS A 420 -43.03 19.56 0.70
CA LYS A 420 -43.53 19.30 -0.66
C LYS A 420 -42.52 18.58 -1.56
N ALA A 421 -41.23 18.90 -1.46
CA ALA A 421 -40.18 18.21 -2.22
C ALA A 421 -40.03 16.75 -1.77
N SER A 422 -40.09 16.49 -0.46
CA SER A 422 -39.98 15.14 0.11
C SER A 422 -41.24 14.29 -0.14
N ALA A 423 -42.44 14.89 -0.18
CA ALA A 423 -43.67 14.20 -0.54
C ALA A 423 -43.72 13.78 -2.03
N ALA A 424 -43.16 14.61 -2.92
CA ALA A 424 -43.05 14.28 -4.35
C ALA A 424 -42.04 13.16 -4.62
N GLU A 425 -40.93 13.10 -3.86
CA GLU A 425 -39.99 11.97 -3.89
C GLU A 425 -40.61 10.68 -3.32
N ALA A 426 -41.42 10.77 -2.26
CA ALA A 426 -42.10 9.61 -1.69
C ALA A 426 -43.19 9.03 -2.62
N GLU A 427 -43.92 9.89 -3.35
CA GLU A 427 -44.87 9.45 -4.38
C GLU A 427 -44.18 8.75 -5.56
N ALA A 428 -43.01 9.24 -5.99
CA ALA A 428 -42.23 8.62 -7.06
C ALA A 428 -41.71 7.21 -6.66
N VAL A 429 -41.28 7.04 -5.40
CA VAL A 429 -40.82 5.73 -4.89
C VAL A 429 -41.99 4.77 -4.70
N SER A 430 -43.15 5.25 -4.25
CA SER A 430 -44.35 4.42 -4.11
C SER A 430 -44.93 3.99 -5.47
N ALA A 431 -44.88 4.85 -6.49
CA ALA A 431 -45.29 4.53 -7.86
C ALA A 431 -44.38 3.46 -8.51
N VAL A 432 -43.08 3.47 -8.21
CA VAL A 432 -42.13 2.43 -8.65
C VAL A 432 -42.40 1.10 -7.92
N TRP A 433 -42.77 1.15 -6.65
CA TRP A 433 -43.12 -0.04 -5.86
C TRP A 433 -44.46 -0.66 -6.28
N GLU A 434 -45.46 0.16 -6.61
CA GLU A 434 -46.74 -0.26 -7.20
C GLU A 434 -46.55 -0.86 -8.61
N ALA A 435 -45.67 -0.28 -9.43
CA ALA A 435 -45.32 -0.83 -10.75
C ALA A 435 -44.59 -2.19 -10.66
N LEU A 436 -43.79 -2.39 -9.61
CA LEU A 436 -43.12 -3.67 -9.33
C LEU A 436 -44.08 -4.73 -8.79
N LYS A 437 -45.14 -4.35 -8.06
CA LYS A 437 -46.22 -5.27 -7.66
C LYS A 437 -47.17 -5.62 -8.81
N ALA A 438 -47.42 -4.70 -9.73
CA ALA A 438 -48.23 -4.93 -10.93
C ALA A 438 -47.54 -5.87 -11.95
N ALA A 439 -46.23 -6.04 -11.86
CA ALA A 439 -45.46 -7.00 -12.67
C ALA A 439 -45.42 -8.41 -12.08
N SER A 440 -45.97 -8.63 -10.87
CA SER A 440 -45.94 -9.93 -10.17
C SER A 440 -47.32 -10.33 -9.61
N GLY A 441 -48.31 -10.52 -10.49
CA GLY A 441 -49.51 -11.28 -10.12
C GLY A 441 -50.76 -11.06 -10.96
N THR A 442 -51.15 -12.07 -11.74
CA THR A 442 -52.53 -12.46 -12.09
C THR A 442 -52.46 -13.96 -12.39
N SER A 443 -53.32 -14.87 -11.92
CA SER A 443 -54.75 -14.93 -11.61
C SER A 443 -54.98 -15.95 -10.46
N GLY A 444 -56.06 -15.98 -9.68
CA GLY A 444 -57.35 -15.33 -9.71
C GLY A 444 -58.21 -15.94 -8.59
N GLU A 445 -59.03 -15.06 -8.02
CA GLU A 445 -60.06 -15.14 -6.98
C GLU A 445 -60.71 -16.49 -6.62
N GLY A 446 -60.92 -16.67 -5.31
CA GLY A 446 -61.97 -17.52 -4.76
C GLY A 446 -63.12 -16.68 -4.21
N ALA A 447 -64.35 -17.19 -4.35
CA ALA A 447 -65.53 -16.77 -3.60
C ALA A 447 -66.35 -18.00 -3.16
N SER A 448 -66.25 -18.34 -1.86
CA SER A 448 -67.31 -18.57 -0.85
C SER A 448 -68.74 -18.95 -1.35
N VAL A 449 -69.59 -19.81 -0.75
CA VAL A 449 -69.84 -20.33 0.62
C VAL A 449 -70.77 -21.57 0.53
N SER A 450 -70.76 -22.44 1.56
CA SER A 450 -71.86 -23.33 2.09
C SER A 450 -72.43 -24.47 1.23
N ASP A 451 -72.86 -25.62 1.76
CA ASP A 451 -72.80 -26.31 3.06
C ASP A 451 -73.49 -27.68 2.89
N GLN A 452 -73.27 -28.59 3.84
CA GLN A 452 -74.02 -29.83 4.18
C GLN A 452 -73.68 -31.13 3.40
N SER A 453 -72.92 -32.07 3.99
CA SER A 453 -73.31 -33.11 4.98
C SER A 453 -73.61 -34.45 4.23
N LEU A 454 -73.15 -35.67 4.57
CA LEU A 454 -72.94 -36.40 5.83
C LEU A 454 -72.04 -37.65 5.62
N HIS A 455 -71.54 -38.20 6.74
CA HIS A 455 -71.09 -39.60 7.03
C HIS A 455 -69.63 -40.06 6.82
N VAL A 456 -68.72 -39.72 7.75
CA VAL A 456 -68.22 -40.46 8.96
C VAL A 456 -68.32 -42.02 8.99
N PRO A 457 -67.39 -42.82 9.60
CA PRO A 457 -66.15 -42.51 10.38
C PRO A 457 -64.85 -43.32 10.11
N GLU A 458 -63.72 -42.70 10.52
CA GLU A 458 -62.56 -43.20 11.31
C GLU A 458 -61.70 -44.38 10.79
N THR A 459 -60.36 -44.38 10.78
CA THR A 459 -59.29 -43.60 11.45
C THR A 459 -57.98 -43.81 10.66
N SER A 460 -57.18 -42.76 10.45
CA SER A 460 -55.75 -42.89 10.10
C SER A 460 -54.98 -41.64 10.52
N PHE A 461 -54.02 -41.82 11.43
CA PHE A 461 -53.00 -40.83 11.79
C PHE A 461 -51.64 -41.33 11.29
N ASP A 462 -51.09 -40.55 10.35
CA ASP A 462 -49.71 -40.08 10.22
C ASP A 462 -48.52 -41.06 10.06
N GLY A 463 -47.71 -40.80 9.02
CA GLY A 463 -46.35 -41.34 8.88
C GLY A 463 -45.96 -41.82 7.48
N SER A 464 -45.24 -40.96 6.74
CA SER A 464 -44.15 -41.22 5.76
C SER A 464 -44.31 -42.24 4.61
N ASP A 465 -43.76 -41.81 3.47
CA ASP A 465 -43.27 -42.60 2.33
C ASP A 465 -44.26 -43.27 1.37
N SER A 466 -44.30 -42.75 0.14
CA SER A 466 -44.41 -43.58 -1.07
C SER A 466 -43.63 -42.99 -2.26
N GLU A 467 -42.60 -43.75 -2.65
CA GLU A 467 -41.96 -43.83 -3.97
C GLU A 467 -43.00 -44.08 -5.08
N GLY A 468 -42.78 -43.86 -6.38
CA GLY A 468 -41.65 -43.50 -7.24
C GLY A 468 -42.24 -43.18 -8.64
N ASP A 469 -41.56 -42.42 -9.51
CA ASP A 469 -40.71 -43.07 -10.52
C ASP A 469 -39.61 -42.16 -11.12
N VAL A 470 -38.37 -42.61 -10.89
CA VAL A 470 -37.18 -42.74 -11.76
C VAL A 470 -37.05 -41.89 -13.05
N ARG A 471 -35.97 -41.07 -13.13
CA ARG A 471 -35.20 -40.81 -14.38
C ARG A 471 -33.68 -40.75 -14.10
N LEU A 472 -32.90 -41.22 -15.09
CA LEU A 472 -31.52 -41.74 -15.02
C LEU A 472 -30.44 -40.90 -14.32
N HIS A 473 -29.57 -41.61 -13.58
CA HIS A 473 -28.32 -41.15 -12.96
C HIS A 473 -27.14 -41.20 -13.95
N SER A 474 -26.20 -40.24 -13.91
CA SER A 474 -25.11 -40.05 -14.88
C SER A 474 -23.93 -41.03 -14.78
N ARG A 475 -24.10 -42.20 -14.16
CA ARG A 475 -23.06 -43.24 -14.03
C ARG A 475 -23.67 -44.64 -14.07
N ALA A 476 -23.17 -45.47 -14.98
CA ALA A 476 -23.47 -46.90 -15.04
C ALA A 476 -22.39 -47.71 -14.33
N VAL A 477 -22.80 -48.72 -13.56
CA VAL A 477 -21.93 -49.77 -13.00
C VAL A 477 -22.31 -51.06 -13.69
N VAL A 478 -21.34 -51.78 -14.25
CA VAL A 478 -21.53 -53.15 -14.72
C VAL A 478 -20.69 -54.06 -13.85
N VAL A 479 -21.35 -54.99 -13.16
CA VAL A 479 -20.72 -56.16 -12.55
C VAL A 479 -21.01 -57.34 -13.47
N ALA A 480 -19.96 -57.97 -13.99
CA ALA A 480 -20.05 -59.28 -14.62
C ALA A 480 -19.21 -60.29 -13.83
N LYS A 481 -19.87 -61.41 -13.56
CA LYS A 481 -19.45 -62.61 -12.84
C LYS A 481 -18.20 -63.25 -13.49
N GLU A 482 -17.32 -63.80 -12.67
CA GLU A 482 -16.09 -64.50 -13.07
C GLU A 482 -16.32 -65.58 -14.14
N THR A 483 -15.44 -65.61 -15.16
CA THR A 483 -14.69 -66.81 -15.59
C THR A 483 -13.71 -66.49 -16.73
N ILE A 484 -12.42 -66.73 -16.46
CA ILE A 484 -11.35 -67.23 -17.35
C ILE A 484 -11.00 -66.44 -18.64
N GLY A 485 -9.85 -65.75 -18.60
CA GLY A 485 -8.81 -65.84 -19.65
C GLY A 485 -8.77 -64.81 -20.81
N SER A 486 -7.66 -64.06 -20.87
CA SER A 486 -6.99 -63.47 -22.04
C SER A 486 -7.78 -62.50 -22.95
N LEU A 487 -7.75 -61.21 -22.60
CA LEU A 487 -8.41 -60.07 -23.25
C LEU A 487 -7.88 -59.68 -24.64
N GLY A 488 -8.79 -59.65 -25.62
CA GLY A 488 -8.66 -58.92 -26.88
C GLY A 488 -10.01 -58.30 -27.30
N GLY A 489 -9.95 -57.07 -27.83
CA GLY A 489 -10.97 -56.50 -28.73
C GLY A 489 -11.89 -55.39 -28.18
N LEU A 490 -11.63 -54.14 -28.64
CA LEU A 490 -12.53 -52.99 -28.91
C LEU A 490 -13.73 -52.74 -27.96
N VAL A 491 -13.89 -51.57 -27.30
CA VAL A 491 -14.21 -50.25 -27.89
C VAL A 491 -13.83 -49.15 -26.87
N ARG A 492 -13.10 -48.10 -27.29
CA ARG A 492 -12.97 -46.81 -26.56
C ARG A 492 -13.59 -45.70 -27.40
N GLN A 493 -14.54 -44.98 -26.84
CA GLN A 493 -15.07 -43.74 -27.39
C GLN A 493 -14.19 -42.59 -26.84
N LEU A 494 -13.51 -41.89 -27.74
CA LEU A 494 -12.50 -40.86 -27.46
C LEU A 494 -13.13 -39.45 -27.56
N SER A 495 -12.65 -38.50 -26.77
CA SER A 495 -13.04 -37.07 -26.87
C SER A 495 -12.29 -36.37 -28.01
N LEU A 496 -12.93 -35.35 -28.58
CA LEU A 496 -12.53 -34.64 -29.82
C LEU A 496 -11.14 -33.96 -29.74
N ASP A 497 -10.58 -33.78 -28.54
CA ASP A 497 -9.34 -33.03 -28.31
C ASP A 497 -8.05 -33.81 -28.62
N GLN A 498 -8.15 -35.12 -28.90
CA GLN A 498 -6.97 -35.94 -29.23
C GLN A 498 -6.65 -36.07 -30.73
N PHE A 499 -7.44 -35.47 -31.62
CA PHE A 499 -7.22 -35.59 -33.07
C PHE A 499 -6.38 -34.44 -33.68
N GLU A 500 -6.31 -33.28 -33.03
CA GLU A 500 -5.56 -32.13 -33.57
C GLU A 500 -4.03 -32.21 -33.34
N ASN A 501 -3.57 -33.01 -32.37
CA ASN A 501 -2.17 -33.07 -31.98
C ASN A 501 -1.31 -34.15 -32.68
N GLU A 502 -1.89 -34.99 -33.54
CA GLU A 502 -1.15 -36.02 -34.29
C GLU A 502 -0.77 -35.63 -35.72
N SER A 503 -1.12 -34.43 -36.19
CA SER A 503 -0.88 -33.99 -37.58
C SER A 503 0.47 -33.28 -37.84
N ARG A 504 1.37 -33.18 -36.86
CA ARG A 504 2.68 -32.46 -37.00
C ARG A 504 3.94 -33.30 -36.84
N ARG A 505 3.88 -34.62 -37.06
CA ARG A 505 5.08 -35.48 -37.18
C ARG A 505 5.08 -36.28 -38.47
N MET A 506 5.48 -35.64 -39.58
CA MET A 506 6.09 -36.32 -40.73
C MET A 506 7.17 -35.43 -41.35
N ILE A 507 8.41 -35.93 -41.36
CA ILE A 507 9.60 -35.35 -42.04
C ILE A 507 9.84 -36.18 -43.32
N PRO A 508 10.45 -35.61 -44.38
CA PRO A 508 11.70 -36.21 -44.85
C PRO A 508 12.83 -35.21 -45.16
N SER A 509 14.04 -35.77 -45.06
CA SER A 509 15.42 -35.26 -45.07
C SER A 509 16.00 -34.78 -46.42
N ASN A 510 16.96 -33.83 -46.41
CA ASN A 510 18.39 -34.09 -46.79
C ASN A 510 19.38 -32.87 -46.72
N SER A 511 20.60 -33.19 -46.24
CA SER A 511 21.99 -32.70 -46.55
C SER A 511 22.50 -31.26 -46.27
N ASP A 512 23.13 -31.08 -45.09
CA ASP A 512 24.55 -30.67 -44.76
C ASP A 512 25.26 -29.40 -45.38
N PRO A 513 26.40 -28.90 -44.85
CA PRO A 513 26.52 -27.84 -43.82
C PRO A 513 27.32 -26.59 -44.27
N SER A 514 27.20 -25.43 -43.57
CA SER A 514 28.32 -24.49 -43.22
C SER A 514 27.94 -23.04 -42.80
N TYR A 515 28.68 -22.53 -41.81
CA TYR A 515 28.94 -21.15 -41.31
C TYR A 515 27.90 -20.33 -40.51
N PRO A 516 28.36 -19.54 -39.50
CA PRO A 516 27.53 -18.96 -38.45
C PRO A 516 27.19 -17.48 -38.69
N GLY A 517 26.01 -17.05 -38.25
CA GLY A 517 25.73 -15.62 -38.07
C GLY A 517 24.25 -15.25 -38.12
N LYS A 518 23.84 -14.48 -37.10
CA LYS A 518 22.58 -13.69 -36.98
C LYS A 518 21.32 -14.46 -36.61
N LYS A 519 21.03 -14.53 -35.31
CA LYS A 519 19.68 -14.84 -34.80
C LYS A 519 18.75 -13.66 -35.07
N PHE A 520 17.88 -13.82 -36.06
CA PHE A 520 16.68 -13.02 -36.27
C PHE A 520 15.66 -13.37 -35.17
N PHE A 521 15.12 -12.36 -34.48
CA PHE A 521 13.96 -12.52 -33.61
C PHE A 521 12.70 -12.69 -34.47
N THR A 522 12.28 -13.94 -34.67
CA THR A 522 10.94 -14.24 -35.19
C THR A 522 9.95 -14.10 -34.05
N ARG A 523 9.13 -13.05 -34.08
CA ARG A 523 7.94 -12.87 -33.22
C ARG A 523 6.95 -13.99 -33.54
N GLN A 524 7.09 -15.15 -32.88
CA GLN A 524 6.06 -16.17 -32.87
C GLN A 524 4.92 -15.68 -31.95
N LYS A 525 3.72 -15.53 -32.53
CA LYS A 525 2.49 -15.53 -31.75
C LYS A 525 2.40 -16.89 -31.05
N SER A 526 2.44 -16.91 -29.72
CA SER A 526 2.18 -18.11 -28.92
C SER A 526 0.69 -18.50 -29.03
N PRO A 527 0.36 -19.76 -29.36
CA PRO A 527 -0.92 -20.34 -29.03
C PRO A 527 -0.85 -20.90 -27.60
N GLN A 528 -1.59 -20.29 -26.65
CA GLN A 528 -1.80 -20.62 -25.22
C GLN A 528 -1.30 -19.51 -24.27
N GLY A 529 -2.19 -19.01 -23.40
CA GLY A 529 -1.94 -17.89 -22.49
C GLY A 529 -0.88 -18.18 -21.41
N LEU A 530 -0.26 -17.12 -20.87
CA LEU A 530 0.86 -17.19 -19.92
C LEU A 530 0.56 -18.04 -18.66
N HIS A 531 -0.64 -17.94 -18.10
CA HIS A 531 -1.06 -18.76 -16.95
C HIS A 531 -1.01 -20.26 -17.25
N LYS A 532 -1.32 -20.70 -18.49
CA LYS A 532 -1.23 -22.12 -18.90
C LYS A 532 0.22 -22.59 -19.01
N LYS A 533 1.12 -21.73 -19.49
CA LYS A 533 2.57 -21.98 -19.46
C LYS A 533 3.06 -22.18 -18.02
N ILE A 534 2.63 -21.32 -17.10
CA ILE A 534 3.02 -21.41 -15.69
C ILE A 534 2.47 -22.69 -15.06
N ILE A 535 1.18 -22.98 -15.20
CA ILE A 535 0.53 -24.18 -14.65
C ILE A 535 1.23 -25.46 -15.17
N SER A 536 1.45 -25.58 -16.49
CA SER A 536 2.13 -26.76 -17.06
C SER A 536 3.59 -26.92 -16.61
N THR A 537 4.23 -25.82 -16.23
CA THR A 537 5.62 -25.81 -15.73
C THR A 537 5.68 -26.15 -14.25
N LEU A 538 4.86 -25.52 -13.43
CA LEU A 538 4.98 -25.54 -11.97
C LEU A 538 4.05 -26.54 -11.27
N LEU A 539 2.83 -26.79 -11.79
CA LEU A 539 1.88 -27.71 -11.15
C LEU A 539 2.29 -29.17 -11.40
N ARG A 540 3.28 -29.65 -10.65
CA ARG A 540 3.86 -31.00 -10.78
C ARG A 540 3.90 -31.74 -9.43
N PRO A 541 2.75 -32.09 -8.84
CA PRO A 541 2.69 -32.63 -7.46
C PRO A 541 3.62 -33.82 -7.20
N ARG A 542 3.73 -34.76 -8.15
CA ARG A 542 4.55 -35.99 -8.01
C ARG A 542 6.02 -35.85 -8.39
N ASN A 543 6.33 -34.86 -9.21
CA ASN A 543 7.59 -34.81 -9.97
C ASN A 543 8.30 -33.47 -9.86
N TRP A 544 7.86 -32.59 -8.96
CA TRP A 544 8.56 -31.34 -8.73
C TRP A 544 9.94 -31.61 -8.13
N LYS A 545 10.94 -30.96 -8.70
CA LYS A 545 12.31 -30.91 -8.20
C LYS A 545 12.77 -29.47 -8.33
N ALA A 546 13.44 -28.97 -7.28
CA ALA A 546 14.06 -27.65 -7.34
C ALA A 546 15.02 -27.57 -8.54
N PRO A 547 14.91 -26.54 -9.39
CA PRO A 547 15.85 -26.33 -10.48
C PRO A 547 17.28 -26.20 -9.97
N ALA A 548 18.25 -26.86 -10.63
CA ALA A 548 19.66 -26.72 -10.26
C ALA A 548 20.21 -25.32 -10.54
N ASN A 549 19.65 -24.63 -11.55
CA ASN A 549 19.89 -23.22 -11.80
C ASN A 549 18.80 -22.41 -11.11
N ARG A 550 19.20 -21.49 -10.23
CA ARG A 550 18.29 -20.65 -9.48
C ARG A 550 17.63 -19.55 -10.32
N SER A 551 18.03 -19.30 -11.57
CA SER A 551 17.33 -18.33 -12.43
C SER A 551 15.83 -18.66 -12.54
N PHE A 552 14.98 -17.65 -12.40
CA PHE A 552 13.54 -17.85 -12.57
C PHE A 552 13.16 -17.92 -14.06
N PHE A 553 12.20 -18.78 -14.41
CA PHE A 553 11.88 -19.08 -15.82
C PHE A 553 10.98 -18.04 -16.51
N LEU A 554 10.39 -17.12 -15.74
CA LEU A 554 9.68 -15.97 -16.26
C LEU A 554 10.60 -14.76 -16.24
N ASP A 555 10.50 -13.92 -17.27
CA ASP A 555 11.11 -12.59 -17.24
C ASP A 555 10.22 -11.58 -16.48
N SER A 556 10.75 -10.38 -16.24
CA SER A 556 10.02 -9.31 -15.55
C SER A 556 8.72 -8.95 -16.28
N TYR A 557 8.71 -8.93 -17.62
CA TYR A 557 7.51 -8.63 -18.40
C TYR A 557 6.40 -9.66 -18.17
N GLU A 558 6.74 -10.96 -18.23
CA GLU A 558 5.80 -12.05 -17.97
C GLU A 558 5.25 -11.99 -16.53
N VAL A 559 6.09 -11.71 -15.53
CA VAL A 559 5.60 -11.46 -14.16
C VAL A 559 4.62 -10.28 -14.13
N GLY A 560 4.91 -9.23 -14.89
CA GLY A 560 4.03 -8.09 -15.08
C GLY A 560 2.65 -8.43 -15.60
N GLU A 561 2.60 -9.17 -16.70
CA GLU A 561 1.36 -9.60 -17.32
C GLU A 561 0.55 -10.52 -16.40
N LEU A 562 1.22 -11.44 -15.69
CA LEU A 562 0.58 -12.32 -14.72
C LEU A 562 -0.09 -11.52 -13.60
N CYS A 563 0.66 -10.61 -12.97
CA CYS A 563 0.13 -9.77 -11.91
C CYS A 563 -1.00 -8.87 -12.42
N TYR A 564 -0.86 -8.26 -13.60
CA TYR A 564 -1.94 -7.46 -14.17
C TYR A 564 -3.23 -8.26 -14.36
N ALA A 565 -3.14 -9.46 -14.93
CA ALA A 565 -4.31 -10.31 -15.16
C ALA A 565 -5.01 -10.73 -13.85
N ALA A 566 -4.24 -11.13 -12.84
CA ALA A 566 -4.81 -11.50 -11.53
C ALA A 566 -5.39 -10.28 -10.79
N GLU A 567 -4.74 -9.13 -10.86
CA GLU A 567 -5.23 -7.88 -10.26
C GLU A 567 -6.61 -7.48 -10.79
N GLN A 568 -6.86 -7.64 -12.10
CA GLN A 568 -8.19 -7.35 -12.69
C GLN A 568 -9.30 -8.20 -12.08
N ILE A 569 -8.98 -9.42 -11.64
CA ILE A 569 -9.93 -10.30 -10.94
C ILE A 569 -10.14 -9.80 -9.51
N PHE A 570 -9.06 -9.57 -8.76
CA PHE A 570 -9.14 -9.13 -7.37
C PHE A 570 -9.85 -7.77 -7.21
N MET A 571 -9.73 -6.87 -8.18
CA MET A 571 -10.44 -5.58 -8.21
C MET A 571 -11.97 -5.75 -8.21
N GLN A 572 -12.48 -6.83 -8.80
CA GLN A 572 -13.92 -7.09 -8.93
C GLN A 572 -14.47 -7.92 -7.78
N GLU A 573 -13.64 -8.72 -7.13
CA GLU A 573 -14.02 -9.50 -5.96
C GLU A 573 -14.35 -8.59 -4.78
N PRO A 574 -15.24 -8.99 -3.85
CA PRO A 574 -15.49 -8.25 -2.62
C PRO A 574 -14.32 -8.38 -1.63
N THR A 575 -14.19 -7.42 -0.72
CA THR A 575 -13.15 -7.46 0.34
C THR A 575 -13.31 -8.67 1.28
N VAL A 576 -14.55 -9.11 1.51
CA VAL A 576 -14.87 -10.38 2.17
C VAL A 576 -15.52 -11.32 1.16
N LEU A 577 -14.79 -12.34 0.74
CA LEU A 577 -15.26 -13.34 -0.24
C LEU A 577 -16.46 -14.12 0.31
N GLN A 578 -17.41 -14.47 -0.55
CA GLN A 578 -18.59 -15.26 -0.18
C GLN A 578 -18.51 -16.62 -0.85
N LEU A 579 -18.18 -17.67 -0.08
CA LEU A 579 -17.82 -18.99 -0.59
C LEU A 579 -18.83 -20.06 -0.18
N LYS A 580 -18.88 -21.13 -0.96
CA LYS A 580 -19.73 -22.31 -0.69
C LYS A 580 -18.88 -23.51 -0.33
N ALA A 581 -19.47 -24.46 0.39
CA ALA A 581 -18.84 -25.75 0.62
C ALA A 581 -19.17 -26.71 -0.56
N PRO A 582 -18.26 -27.62 -0.95
CA PRO A 582 -17.02 -27.94 -0.25
C PRO A 582 -15.83 -27.06 -0.65
N VAL A 583 -14.92 -26.82 0.29
CA VAL A 583 -13.70 -26.03 0.08
C VAL A 583 -12.52 -26.61 0.88
N LYS A 584 -11.33 -26.59 0.29
CA LYS A 584 -10.06 -26.86 0.98
C LYS A 584 -9.43 -25.55 1.43
N VAL A 585 -9.10 -25.44 2.70
CA VAL A 585 -8.45 -24.27 3.28
C VAL A 585 -6.98 -24.58 3.55
N PHE A 586 -6.10 -23.70 3.09
CA PHE A 586 -4.65 -23.75 3.25
C PHE A 586 -4.19 -22.56 4.10
N GLY A 587 -3.35 -22.80 5.10
CA GLY A 587 -2.68 -21.76 5.88
C GLY A 587 -1.39 -21.29 5.21
N ASP A 588 -0.45 -20.82 6.02
CA ASP A 588 0.83 -20.26 5.57
C ASP A 588 1.64 -21.25 4.72
N LEU A 589 2.26 -20.75 3.65
CA LEU A 589 3.09 -21.52 2.72
C LEU A 589 4.55 -21.05 2.71
N HIS A 590 4.78 -19.74 2.84
CA HIS A 590 6.11 -19.15 3.02
C HIS A 590 7.17 -19.69 2.05
N GLY A 591 6.88 -19.69 0.75
CA GLY A 591 7.84 -20.16 -0.26
C GLY A 591 8.27 -21.63 -0.12
N GLN A 592 7.61 -22.46 0.70
CA GLN A 592 7.84 -23.90 0.80
C GLN A 592 7.09 -24.66 -0.30
N PHE A 593 7.44 -24.35 -1.56
CA PHE A 593 6.76 -24.87 -2.74
C PHE A 593 6.71 -26.41 -2.80
N GLY A 594 7.76 -27.08 -2.31
CA GLY A 594 7.77 -28.55 -2.20
C GLY A 594 6.64 -29.09 -1.32
N ASP A 595 6.32 -28.42 -0.21
CA ASP A 595 5.21 -28.83 0.66
C ASP A 595 3.86 -28.58 0.01
N LEU A 596 3.71 -27.48 -0.73
CA LEU A 596 2.50 -27.25 -1.55
C LEU A 596 2.29 -28.37 -2.57
N MET A 597 3.36 -28.82 -3.26
CA MET A 597 3.29 -29.95 -4.19
C MET A 597 2.94 -31.26 -3.49
N ARG A 598 3.48 -31.52 -2.30
CA ARG A 598 3.15 -32.70 -1.50
C ARG A 598 1.69 -32.71 -1.04
N LEU A 599 1.18 -31.58 -0.56
CA LEU A 599 -0.24 -31.42 -0.20
C LEU A 599 -1.15 -31.67 -1.41
N PHE A 600 -0.77 -31.16 -2.58
CA PHE A 600 -1.47 -31.37 -3.84
C PHE A 600 -1.43 -32.83 -4.32
N ASP A 601 -0.34 -33.56 -4.12
CA ASP A 601 -0.25 -34.96 -4.51
C ASP A 601 -1.10 -35.85 -3.60
N GLU A 602 -0.99 -35.64 -2.29
CA GLU A 602 -1.65 -36.48 -1.28
C GLU A 602 -3.16 -36.22 -1.20
N TYR A 603 -3.57 -34.95 -1.33
CA TYR A 603 -4.95 -34.53 -1.06
C TYR A 603 -5.69 -33.96 -2.26
N GLY A 604 -5.13 -34.08 -3.47
CA GLY A 604 -5.74 -33.58 -4.70
C GLY A 604 -5.30 -32.15 -5.03
N PHE A 605 -5.29 -31.84 -6.33
CA PHE A 605 -4.69 -30.63 -6.89
C PHE A 605 -5.61 -29.94 -7.89
N PRO A 606 -5.48 -28.60 -8.07
CA PRO A 606 -6.41 -27.80 -8.84
C PRO A 606 -6.19 -27.95 -10.35
N SER A 607 -6.70 -29.05 -10.90
CA SER A 607 -6.79 -29.30 -12.34
C SER A 607 -8.01 -30.14 -12.67
N THR A 608 -8.39 -30.19 -13.94
CA THR A 608 -9.49 -31.05 -14.43
C THR A 608 -9.22 -32.54 -14.20
N ALA A 609 -7.96 -32.96 -14.14
CA ALA A 609 -7.55 -34.32 -13.80
C ALA A 609 -7.46 -34.57 -12.28
N GLY A 610 -7.39 -33.49 -11.49
CA GLY A 610 -7.51 -33.49 -10.04
C GLY A 610 -8.96 -33.33 -9.63
N ASP A 611 -9.25 -32.33 -8.80
CA ASP A 611 -10.58 -32.19 -8.18
C ASP A 611 -11.19 -30.78 -8.25
N ILE A 612 -10.60 -29.88 -9.05
CA ILE A 612 -11.08 -28.49 -9.21
C ILE A 612 -12.54 -28.38 -9.66
N THR A 613 -13.10 -29.46 -10.23
CA THR A 613 -14.47 -29.50 -10.76
C THR A 613 -15.55 -29.64 -9.68
N TYR A 614 -15.19 -29.99 -8.44
CA TYR A 614 -16.17 -30.22 -7.37
C TYR A 614 -15.76 -29.70 -5.99
N ILE A 615 -14.55 -29.18 -5.81
CA ILE A 615 -14.09 -28.58 -4.56
C ILE A 615 -13.26 -27.32 -4.82
N ASP A 616 -13.57 -26.26 -4.07
CA ASP A 616 -12.86 -24.98 -4.15
C ASP A 616 -11.59 -25.01 -3.28
N TYR A 617 -10.69 -24.07 -3.53
CA TYR A 617 -9.45 -23.89 -2.78
C TYR A 617 -9.38 -22.46 -2.23
N LEU A 618 -9.18 -22.34 -0.93
CA LEU A 618 -8.98 -21.08 -0.23
C LEU A 618 -7.60 -21.09 0.44
N PHE A 619 -6.79 -20.08 0.15
CA PHE A 619 -5.50 -19.89 0.80
C PHE A 619 -5.53 -18.64 1.66
N LEU A 620 -5.01 -18.74 2.89
CA LEU A 620 -5.21 -17.76 3.95
C LEU A 620 -4.16 -16.64 4.02
N GLY A 621 -3.18 -16.61 3.12
CA GLY A 621 -2.10 -15.62 3.11
C GLY A 621 -0.73 -16.22 3.40
N ASP A 622 0.28 -15.36 3.50
CA ASP A 622 1.68 -15.70 3.75
C ASP A 622 2.21 -16.72 2.74
N TYR A 623 2.14 -16.31 1.47
CA TYR A 623 2.60 -17.09 0.32
C TYR A 623 4.12 -17.02 0.15
N VAL A 624 4.69 -15.86 0.48
CA VAL A 624 6.08 -15.49 0.24
C VAL A 624 6.89 -15.40 1.53
N ASP A 625 8.19 -15.15 1.39
CA ASP A 625 9.18 -15.06 2.47
C ASP A 625 9.51 -16.39 3.16
N ARG A 626 10.60 -16.41 3.95
CA ARG A 626 11.06 -17.48 4.86
C ARG A 626 11.50 -18.79 4.19
N GLY A 627 10.85 -19.23 3.13
CA GLY A 627 11.25 -20.35 2.29
C GLY A 627 11.98 -19.92 1.01
N GLN A 628 12.50 -20.90 0.28
CA GLN A 628 13.43 -20.67 -0.84
C GLN A 628 12.75 -20.44 -2.22
N HIS A 629 11.44 -20.68 -2.34
CA HIS A 629 10.71 -20.75 -3.61
C HIS A 629 9.43 -19.90 -3.58
N SER A 630 9.52 -18.67 -3.08
CA SER A 630 8.38 -17.75 -3.02
C SER A 630 7.89 -17.39 -4.42
N LEU A 631 8.80 -17.22 -5.39
CA LEU A 631 8.46 -16.92 -6.78
C LEU A 631 7.59 -18.02 -7.39
N GLU A 632 7.96 -19.30 -7.24
CA GLU A 632 7.15 -20.42 -7.72
C GLU A 632 5.78 -20.48 -7.03
N THR A 633 5.76 -20.30 -5.71
CA THR A 633 4.52 -20.34 -4.92
C THR A 633 3.54 -19.30 -5.41
N ILE A 634 3.91 -18.01 -5.38
CA ILE A 634 2.97 -16.96 -5.74
C ILE A 634 2.60 -17.00 -7.23
N THR A 635 3.54 -17.28 -8.13
CA THR A 635 3.23 -17.32 -9.57
C THR A 635 2.31 -18.48 -9.93
N LEU A 636 2.46 -19.65 -9.30
CA LEU A 636 1.52 -20.75 -9.50
C LEU A 636 0.12 -20.39 -8.97
N LEU A 637 0.02 -19.83 -7.76
CA LEU A 637 -1.27 -19.46 -7.19
C LEU A 637 -2.00 -18.40 -8.01
N LEU A 638 -1.29 -17.38 -8.52
CA LEU A 638 -1.85 -16.39 -9.42
C LEU A 638 -2.28 -16.99 -10.77
N ALA A 639 -1.49 -17.90 -11.34
CA ALA A 639 -1.85 -18.57 -12.59
C ALA A 639 -3.10 -19.44 -12.41
N LEU A 640 -3.22 -20.16 -11.29
CA LEU A 640 -4.41 -20.92 -10.93
C LEU A 640 -5.62 -20.02 -10.70
N LYS A 641 -5.44 -18.86 -10.06
CA LYS A 641 -6.50 -17.86 -9.90
C LYS A 641 -7.02 -17.34 -11.25
N ILE A 642 -6.14 -17.16 -12.23
CA ILE A 642 -6.53 -16.71 -13.58
C ILE A 642 -7.25 -17.82 -14.36
N GLU A 643 -6.80 -19.07 -14.26
CA GLU A 643 -7.45 -20.19 -14.96
C GLU A 643 -8.79 -20.57 -14.32
N TYR A 644 -8.89 -20.49 -12.99
CA TYR A 644 -10.06 -20.94 -12.20
C TYR A 644 -10.51 -19.85 -11.21
N PRO A 645 -10.95 -18.67 -11.68
CA PRO A 645 -11.26 -17.52 -10.82
C PRO A 645 -12.36 -17.78 -9.80
N GLU A 646 -13.32 -18.65 -10.12
CA GLU A 646 -14.44 -18.99 -9.26
C GLU A 646 -14.15 -20.12 -8.25
N ASN A 647 -13.02 -20.84 -8.40
CA ASN A 647 -12.70 -22.00 -7.57
C ASN A 647 -11.39 -21.84 -6.77
N ILE A 648 -10.54 -20.86 -7.13
CA ILE A 648 -9.30 -20.54 -6.43
C ILE A 648 -9.46 -19.18 -5.77
N HIS A 649 -9.29 -19.14 -4.45
CA HIS A 649 -9.48 -17.96 -3.63
C HIS A 649 -8.22 -17.70 -2.81
N LEU A 650 -7.71 -16.47 -2.90
CA LEU A 650 -6.52 -16.02 -2.18
C LEU A 650 -6.93 -14.82 -1.31
N ILE A 651 -6.68 -14.90 -0.01
CA ILE A 651 -6.80 -13.73 0.88
C ILE A 651 -5.42 -13.24 1.31
N ARG A 652 -5.34 -12.02 1.82
CA ARG A 652 -4.06 -11.39 2.15
C ARG A 652 -3.51 -11.86 3.50
N GLY A 653 -2.23 -12.21 3.55
CA GLY A 653 -1.45 -12.37 4.78
C GLY A 653 -0.63 -11.13 5.13
N ASN A 654 0.06 -11.15 6.28
CA ASN A 654 0.90 -10.03 6.70
C ASN A 654 2.21 -9.94 5.90
N HIS A 655 2.67 -11.05 5.30
CA HIS A 655 3.83 -11.07 4.41
C HIS A 655 3.55 -10.56 2.99
N GLU A 656 2.28 -10.42 2.62
CA GLU A 656 1.87 -9.70 1.41
C GLU A 656 1.87 -8.17 1.62
N ALA A 657 2.88 -7.65 2.32
CA ALA A 657 3.14 -6.24 2.57
C ALA A 657 4.60 -5.90 2.25
N ALA A 658 4.83 -4.79 1.55
CA ALA A 658 6.14 -4.46 0.96
C ALA A 658 7.23 -4.25 2.01
N ASP A 659 6.91 -3.64 3.14
CA ASP A 659 7.81 -3.46 4.28
C ASP A 659 8.22 -4.80 4.91
N ILE A 660 7.29 -5.76 4.96
CA ILE A 660 7.54 -7.10 5.50
C ILE A 660 8.37 -7.95 4.53
N ASN A 661 7.92 -8.09 3.28
CA ASN A 661 8.59 -8.97 2.33
C ASN A 661 9.86 -8.38 1.68
N ALA A 662 10.13 -7.09 1.89
CA ALA A 662 11.48 -6.54 1.72
C ALA A 662 12.47 -7.12 2.73
N LEU A 663 11.99 -7.50 3.91
CA LEU A 663 12.81 -7.93 5.03
C LEU A 663 12.90 -9.46 5.15
N PHE A 664 11.85 -10.23 4.86
CA PHE A 664 11.84 -11.67 5.19
C PHE A 664 12.16 -12.62 4.04
N GLY A 665 12.62 -12.10 2.90
CA GLY A 665 13.33 -12.86 1.88
C GLY A 665 12.85 -12.63 0.46
N PHE A 666 11.60 -12.26 0.24
CA PHE A 666 11.02 -12.23 -1.11
C PHE A 666 11.70 -11.22 -2.04
N ARG A 667 12.01 -10.01 -1.55
CA ARG A 667 12.77 -9.03 -2.35
C ARG A 667 14.14 -9.56 -2.76
N ILE A 668 14.82 -10.23 -1.83
CA ILE A 668 16.14 -10.82 -2.07
C ILE A 668 16.03 -11.93 -3.10
N GLU A 669 15.03 -12.80 -2.98
CA GLU A 669 14.76 -13.88 -3.94
C GLU A 669 14.50 -13.32 -5.35
N CYS A 670 13.66 -12.28 -5.49
CA CYS A 670 13.42 -11.65 -6.78
C CYS A 670 14.72 -11.10 -7.41
N VAL A 671 15.53 -10.39 -6.63
CA VAL A 671 16.80 -9.80 -7.09
C VAL A 671 17.81 -10.87 -7.49
N GLU A 672 17.97 -11.91 -6.68
CA GLU A 672 18.90 -13.01 -6.94
C GLU A 672 18.53 -13.77 -8.21
N ARG A 673 17.24 -14.09 -8.37
CA ARG A 673 16.79 -15.04 -9.40
C ARG A 673 16.39 -14.40 -10.72
N MET A 674 16.11 -13.10 -10.74
CA MET A 674 15.71 -12.36 -11.94
C MET A 674 16.71 -11.25 -12.31
N GLY A 675 17.73 -11.01 -11.48
CA GLY A 675 18.67 -9.89 -11.63
C GLY A 675 18.19 -8.63 -10.91
N GLU A 676 19.10 -7.72 -10.60
CA GLU A 676 18.81 -6.57 -9.73
C GLU A 676 17.63 -5.71 -10.22
N ASN A 677 17.71 -5.21 -11.45
CA ASN A 677 16.67 -4.32 -12.01
C ASN A 677 15.34 -5.05 -12.20
N ASP A 678 15.38 -6.22 -12.85
CA ASP A 678 14.17 -6.98 -13.19
C ASP A 678 13.53 -7.62 -11.95
N GLY A 679 14.33 -8.02 -10.97
CA GLY A 679 13.90 -8.54 -9.68
C GLY A 679 13.29 -7.48 -8.77
N ILE A 680 13.93 -6.31 -8.65
CA ILE A 680 13.35 -5.14 -7.96
C ILE A 680 12.01 -4.78 -8.60
N TRP A 681 11.95 -4.76 -9.94
CA TRP A 681 10.72 -4.49 -10.66
C TRP A 681 9.62 -5.54 -10.41
N ALA A 682 9.96 -6.83 -10.49
CA ALA A 682 9.02 -7.93 -10.24
C ALA A 682 8.46 -7.89 -8.81
N TRP A 683 9.35 -7.69 -7.83
CA TRP A 683 8.98 -7.53 -6.42
C TRP A 683 8.01 -6.36 -6.19
N THR A 684 8.28 -5.21 -6.83
CA THR A 684 7.38 -4.04 -6.78
C THR A 684 6.02 -4.38 -7.36
N ARG A 685 5.99 -5.09 -8.49
CA ARG A 685 4.75 -5.45 -9.17
C ARG A 685 3.90 -6.41 -8.33
N PHE A 686 4.52 -7.42 -7.71
CA PHE A 686 3.81 -8.30 -6.77
C PHE A 686 3.20 -7.51 -5.61
N ASN A 687 3.96 -6.58 -5.01
CA ASN A 687 3.45 -5.77 -3.90
C ASN A 687 2.30 -4.84 -4.29
N GLN A 688 2.30 -4.30 -5.51
CA GLN A 688 1.15 -3.54 -6.03
C GLN A 688 -0.10 -4.44 -6.11
N LEU A 689 0.05 -5.67 -6.62
CA LEU A 689 -1.05 -6.65 -6.67
C LEU A 689 -1.53 -7.04 -5.26
N PHE A 690 -0.61 -7.25 -4.32
CA PHE A 690 -0.94 -7.67 -2.95
C PHE A 690 -1.88 -6.69 -2.24
N ASN A 691 -1.81 -5.40 -2.58
CA ASN A 691 -2.74 -4.40 -2.05
C ASN A 691 -4.19 -4.60 -2.48
N PHE A 692 -4.42 -5.33 -3.58
CA PHE A 692 -5.74 -5.70 -4.06
C PHE A 692 -6.25 -7.03 -3.50
N LEU A 693 -5.47 -7.83 -2.77
CA LEU A 693 -5.96 -9.12 -2.27
C LEU A 693 -7.17 -8.94 -1.33
N PRO A 694 -8.24 -9.75 -1.46
CA PRO A 694 -9.31 -9.83 -0.48
C PRO A 694 -8.75 -10.08 0.94
N LEU A 695 -9.47 -9.62 1.97
CA LEU A 695 -8.95 -9.60 3.34
C LEU A 695 -9.52 -10.71 4.22
N ALA A 696 -10.67 -11.27 3.85
CA ALA A 696 -11.30 -12.40 4.54
C ALA A 696 -12.19 -13.19 3.58
N ALA A 697 -12.64 -14.36 3.99
CA ALA A 697 -13.63 -15.15 3.28
C ALA A 697 -14.69 -15.69 4.23
N LEU A 698 -15.92 -15.84 3.76
CA LEU A 698 -17.06 -16.32 4.52
C LEU A 698 -17.66 -17.54 3.82
N ILE A 699 -17.46 -18.73 4.41
CA ILE A 699 -17.96 -20.00 3.87
C ILE A 699 -19.36 -20.28 4.44
N GLU A 700 -20.34 -20.47 3.56
CA GLU A 700 -21.75 -20.75 3.88
C GLU A 700 -22.37 -19.77 4.89
N LYS A 701 -21.83 -18.54 5.00
CA LYS A 701 -22.22 -17.55 6.03
C LYS A 701 -22.12 -18.06 7.47
N LYS A 702 -21.31 -19.10 7.71
CA LYS A 702 -21.14 -19.74 9.02
C LYS A 702 -19.70 -19.80 9.50
N ILE A 703 -18.73 -19.82 8.59
CA ILE A 703 -17.32 -19.91 8.91
C ILE A 703 -16.61 -18.71 8.31
N ILE A 704 -15.99 -17.87 9.15
CA ILE A 704 -15.14 -16.79 8.65
C ILE A 704 -13.69 -17.26 8.62
N CYS A 705 -12.99 -16.93 7.54
CA CYS A 705 -11.60 -17.23 7.31
C CYS A 705 -10.81 -15.92 7.19
N MET A 706 -9.70 -15.80 7.90
CA MET A 706 -8.81 -14.63 7.91
C MET A 706 -7.37 -15.04 8.18
N HIS A 707 -6.39 -14.18 7.91
CA HIS A 707 -4.99 -14.52 8.20
C HIS A 707 -4.67 -14.41 9.69
N GLY A 708 -4.73 -13.16 10.19
CA GLY A 708 -4.56 -12.72 11.57
C GLY A 708 -5.70 -13.18 12.48
N GLY A 709 -6.47 -12.22 12.98
CA GLY A 709 -7.59 -12.50 13.84
C GLY A 709 -8.49 -11.28 14.02
N ILE A 710 -9.37 -11.35 15.00
CA ILE A 710 -10.33 -10.27 15.28
C ILE A 710 -9.72 -9.10 16.07
N GLY A 711 -8.59 -9.34 16.75
CA GLY A 711 -7.85 -8.35 17.51
C GLY A 711 -8.72 -7.49 18.44
N ARG A 712 -8.41 -6.20 18.52
CA ARG A 712 -9.09 -5.25 19.42
C ARG A 712 -10.30 -4.56 18.77
N SER A 713 -10.31 -4.45 17.45
CA SER A 713 -11.20 -3.50 16.74
C SER A 713 -12.30 -4.17 15.91
N ILE A 714 -12.21 -5.49 15.67
CA ILE A 714 -13.12 -6.21 14.80
C ILE A 714 -14.19 -6.90 15.63
N HIS A 715 -15.40 -6.35 15.60
CA HIS A 715 -16.57 -6.89 16.27
C HIS A 715 -17.62 -7.41 15.30
N THR A 716 -17.64 -6.93 14.06
CA THR A 716 -18.56 -7.40 13.03
C THR A 716 -17.88 -7.61 11.68
N VAL A 717 -18.42 -8.52 10.86
CA VAL A 717 -17.89 -8.80 9.51
C VAL A 717 -17.99 -7.57 8.60
N GLU A 718 -19.04 -6.77 8.78
CA GLU A 718 -19.28 -5.55 7.99
C GLU A 718 -18.18 -4.50 8.21
N GLN A 719 -17.44 -4.55 9.34
CA GLN A 719 -16.29 -3.67 9.55
C GLN A 719 -15.15 -4.01 8.58
N ILE A 720 -14.98 -5.29 8.23
CA ILE A 720 -13.97 -5.74 7.26
C ILE A 720 -14.44 -5.40 5.85
N GLU A 721 -15.73 -5.62 5.54
CA GLU A 721 -16.32 -5.34 4.21
C GLU A 721 -16.17 -3.88 3.78
N LYS A 722 -16.15 -2.95 4.75
CA LYS A 722 -15.99 -1.50 4.50
C LYS A 722 -14.57 -1.07 4.17
N LEU A 723 -13.58 -1.95 4.29
CA LEU A 723 -12.22 -1.63 3.87
C LEU A 723 -12.14 -1.62 2.33
N GLU A 724 -11.83 -0.45 1.78
CA GLU A 724 -11.65 -0.25 0.34
C GLU A 724 -10.27 -0.74 -0.10
N ARG A 725 -10.23 -1.51 -1.19
CA ARG A 725 -9.00 -1.96 -1.84
C ARG A 725 -8.76 -1.16 -3.14
N PRO A 726 -7.51 -0.85 -3.49
CA PRO A 726 -6.27 -1.32 -2.88
C PRO A 726 -5.99 -0.66 -1.53
N ILE A 727 -5.49 -1.43 -0.57
CA ILE A 727 -5.16 -0.93 0.77
C ILE A 727 -3.72 -1.27 1.12
N THR A 728 -3.05 -0.39 1.84
CA THR A 728 -1.65 -0.53 2.27
C THR A 728 -1.56 -0.38 3.78
N MET A 729 -0.49 -0.90 4.40
CA MET A 729 -0.32 -0.84 5.86
C MET A 729 -0.13 0.59 6.39
N ASP A 730 0.42 1.49 5.57
CA ASP A 730 0.60 2.93 5.87
C ASP A 730 -0.72 3.72 5.94
N ALA A 731 -1.85 3.14 5.52
CA ALA A 731 -3.18 3.72 5.71
C ALA A 731 -3.56 3.87 7.20
N GLY A 732 -2.83 3.23 8.13
CA GLY A 732 -3.04 3.35 9.56
C GLY A 732 -4.35 2.72 10.05
N SER A 733 -4.93 1.81 9.27
CA SER A 733 -6.17 1.11 9.62
C SER A 733 -5.91 0.08 10.72
N ILE A 734 -6.46 0.32 11.90
CA ILE A 734 -6.38 -0.60 13.05
C ILE A 734 -7.09 -1.93 12.73
N ILE A 735 -8.18 -1.89 11.96
CA ILE A 735 -8.91 -3.09 11.52
C ILE A 735 -8.01 -3.94 10.63
N LEU A 736 -7.33 -3.33 9.65
CA LEU A 736 -6.40 -4.07 8.79
C LEU A 736 -5.24 -4.66 9.61
N MET A 737 -4.69 -3.88 10.55
CA MET A 737 -3.62 -4.35 11.43
C MET A 737 -4.06 -5.57 12.23
N ASP A 738 -5.20 -5.49 12.93
CA ASP A 738 -5.74 -6.60 13.72
C ASP A 738 -6.02 -7.84 12.83
N LEU A 739 -6.61 -7.61 11.66
CA LEU A 739 -7.01 -8.67 10.72
C LEU A 739 -5.81 -9.48 10.19
N LEU A 740 -4.64 -8.85 10.06
CA LEU A 740 -3.44 -9.50 9.55
C LEU A 740 -2.45 -9.94 10.64
N TRP A 741 -2.46 -9.31 11.82
CA TRP A 741 -1.40 -9.49 12.83
C TRP A 741 -1.85 -9.94 14.22
N SER A 742 -3.15 -9.94 14.53
CA SER A 742 -3.59 -10.36 15.87
C SER A 742 -3.58 -11.88 16.03
N ASP A 743 -3.33 -12.33 17.27
CA ASP A 743 -3.29 -13.75 17.63
C ASP A 743 -4.29 -14.09 18.75
N PRO A 744 -4.79 -15.33 18.84
CA PRO A 744 -5.41 -15.81 20.08
C PRO A 744 -4.43 -15.75 21.27
N THR A 745 -4.94 -15.64 22.50
CA THR A 745 -4.11 -15.77 23.72
C THR A 745 -3.52 -17.18 23.85
N GLU A 746 -2.46 -17.37 24.63
CA GLU A 746 -1.72 -18.65 24.72
C GLU A 746 -2.60 -19.88 24.96
N ASN A 747 -3.69 -19.75 25.72
CA ASN A 747 -4.66 -20.81 26.00
C ASN A 747 -6.04 -20.27 26.42
N ASP A 748 -7.04 -21.15 26.47
CA ASP A 748 -8.45 -20.84 26.79
C ASP A 748 -8.69 -20.28 28.21
N SER A 749 -7.69 -20.27 29.10
CA SER A 749 -7.85 -19.69 30.45
C SER A 749 -7.60 -18.17 30.49
N ILE A 750 -7.03 -17.60 29.42
CA ILE A 750 -6.65 -16.19 29.34
C ILE A 750 -7.68 -15.43 28.51
N GLU A 751 -8.60 -14.75 29.19
CA GLU A 751 -9.63 -13.89 28.58
C GLU A 751 -9.14 -12.46 28.29
N GLY A 752 -9.90 -11.74 27.46
CA GLY A 752 -9.72 -10.33 27.15
C GLY A 752 -8.61 -10.06 26.14
N LEU A 753 -8.05 -8.84 26.17
CA LEU A 753 -6.94 -8.44 25.31
C LEU A 753 -5.63 -8.41 26.09
N ARG A 754 -4.54 -8.86 25.46
CA ARG A 754 -3.18 -8.73 25.98
C ARG A 754 -2.27 -8.09 24.93
N PRO A 755 -1.16 -7.45 25.33
CA PRO A 755 -0.11 -7.08 24.38
C PRO A 755 0.43 -8.31 23.66
N ASN A 756 0.68 -8.20 22.35
CA ASN A 756 1.30 -9.27 21.57
C ASN A 756 2.83 -9.16 21.61
N ALA A 757 3.53 -10.29 21.72
CA ALA A 757 4.98 -10.36 21.69
C ALA A 757 5.57 -9.99 20.31
N ARG A 758 4.78 -10.04 19.24
CA ARG A 758 5.21 -9.68 17.87
C ARG A 758 5.54 -8.19 17.69
N GLY A 759 5.03 -7.29 18.54
CA GLY A 759 5.41 -5.89 18.42
C GLY A 759 4.53 -4.88 19.14
N PRO A 760 5.01 -3.64 19.31
CA PRO A 760 4.27 -2.58 19.96
C PRO A 760 2.99 -2.25 19.18
N GLY A 761 1.86 -2.16 19.88
CA GLY A 761 0.57 -1.87 19.25
C GLY A 761 -0.17 -3.10 18.72
N LEU A 762 0.42 -4.29 18.75
CA LEU A 762 -0.27 -5.55 18.45
C LEU A 762 -0.91 -6.16 19.70
N VAL A 763 -1.96 -6.95 19.51
CA VAL A 763 -2.72 -7.59 20.59
C VAL A 763 -2.92 -9.07 20.37
N THR A 764 -3.09 -9.79 21.48
CA THR A 764 -3.73 -11.10 21.48
C THR A 764 -5.14 -10.99 22.05
N PHE A 765 -6.04 -11.90 21.66
CA PHE A 765 -7.45 -11.91 22.08
C PHE A 765 -7.88 -13.26 22.68
N GLY A 766 -8.61 -13.20 23.79
CA GLY A 766 -9.08 -14.36 24.55
C GLY A 766 -10.30 -15.06 23.94
N PRO A 767 -10.67 -16.22 24.50
CA PRO A 767 -11.80 -17.00 24.01
C PRO A 767 -13.15 -16.28 24.19
N ASP A 768 -13.30 -15.44 25.21
CA ASP A 768 -14.47 -14.58 25.42
C ASP A 768 -14.77 -13.71 24.19
N ARG A 769 -13.72 -13.14 23.58
CA ARG A 769 -13.83 -12.29 22.39
C ARG A 769 -14.24 -13.10 21.16
N VAL A 770 -13.69 -14.31 21.01
CA VAL A 770 -14.06 -15.24 19.93
C VAL A 770 -15.54 -15.61 20.03
N MET A 771 -15.99 -16.01 21.22
CA MET A 771 -17.38 -16.38 21.47
C MET A 771 -18.35 -15.22 21.21
N ASP A 772 -18.02 -14.03 21.69
CA ASP A 772 -18.81 -12.82 21.44
C ASP A 772 -18.89 -12.48 19.96
N PHE A 773 -17.77 -12.54 19.24
CA PHE A 773 -17.71 -12.27 17.81
C PHE A 773 -18.56 -13.28 17.03
N CYS A 774 -18.38 -14.59 17.29
CA CYS A 774 -19.16 -15.63 16.62
C CYS A 774 -20.66 -15.48 16.88
N LYS A 775 -21.05 -15.23 18.14
CA LYS A 775 -22.45 -15.00 18.52
C LYS A 775 -23.05 -13.79 17.81
N LYS A 776 -22.33 -12.65 17.81
CA LYS A 776 -22.81 -11.40 17.21
C LYS A 776 -23.00 -11.52 15.70
N ASN A 777 -22.11 -12.23 15.03
CA ASN A 777 -22.11 -12.39 13.57
C ASN A 777 -22.84 -13.66 13.10
N LYS A 778 -23.46 -14.43 14.01
CA LYS A 778 -24.16 -15.70 13.73
C LYS A 778 -23.26 -16.74 13.06
N LEU A 779 -21.97 -16.72 13.40
CA LEU A 779 -20.94 -17.63 12.93
C LEU A 779 -20.77 -18.79 13.91
N GLN A 780 -20.25 -19.91 13.40
CA GLN A 780 -19.96 -21.12 14.17
C GLN A 780 -18.45 -21.29 14.39
N LEU A 781 -17.62 -20.73 13.51
CA LEU A 781 -16.18 -20.98 13.51
C LEU A 781 -15.41 -19.82 12.87
N ILE A 782 -14.24 -19.52 13.44
CA ILE A 782 -13.17 -18.74 12.83
C ILE A 782 -12.07 -19.72 12.39
N ILE A 783 -11.65 -19.67 11.13
CA ILE A 783 -10.44 -20.35 10.65
C ILE A 783 -9.39 -19.29 10.37
N ARG A 784 -8.19 -19.45 10.92
CA ARG A 784 -7.10 -18.49 10.76
C ARG A 784 -5.74 -19.15 10.56
N ALA A 785 -4.71 -18.39 10.21
CA ALA A 785 -3.37 -18.90 9.90
C ALA A 785 -2.24 -18.30 10.77
N HIS A 786 -1.15 -17.75 10.21
CA HIS A 786 -0.11 -16.86 10.83
C HIS A 786 0.73 -17.41 12.02
N GLU A 787 0.23 -18.37 12.79
CA GLU A 787 0.91 -18.98 13.92
C GLU A 787 1.32 -20.40 13.57
N CYS A 788 2.62 -20.65 13.67
CA CYS A 788 3.16 -22.00 13.53
C CYS A 788 2.75 -22.86 14.74
N VAL A 789 1.94 -23.89 14.46
CA VAL A 789 1.43 -24.85 15.44
C VAL A 789 1.97 -26.25 15.14
N MET A 790 2.27 -27.04 16.18
CA MET A 790 3.07 -28.27 16.03
C MET A 790 2.43 -29.31 15.12
N ASP A 791 1.11 -29.48 15.17
CA ASP A 791 0.38 -30.45 14.36
C ASP A 791 -0.13 -29.85 13.04
N GLY A 792 0.30 -28.64 12.67
CA GLY A 792 -0.19 -27.91 11.50
C GLY A 792 -1.61 -27.35 11.66
N PHE A 793 -2.36 -27.75 12.69
CA PHE A 793 -3.58 -27.07 13.10
C PHE A 793 -3.75 -27.12 14.63
N GLU A 794 -4.48 -26.16 15.20
CA GLU A 794 -4.77 -26.11 16.63
C GLU A 794 -6.17 -25.54 16.87
N ARG A 795 -6.89 -26.06 17.88
CA ARG A 795 -8.20 -25.56 18.30
C ARG A 795 -8.07 -24.60 19.47
N PHE A 796 -8.88 -23.55 19.47
CA PHE A 796 -8.98 -22.56 20.53
C PHE A 796 -10.45 -22.19 20.78
N ALA A 797 -10.74 -21.61 21.95
CA ALA A 797 -12.08 -21.17 22.36
C ALA A 797 -13.12 -22.30 22.23
N GLN A 798 -12.83 -23.45 22.85
CA GLN A 798 -13.68 -24.65 22.80
C GLN A 798 -13.95 -25.15 21.36
N GLY A 799 -13.05 -24.84 20.41
CA GLY A 799 -13.17 -25.21 19.00
C GLY A 799 -13.91 -24.20 18.13
N HIS A 800 -14.25 -23.00 18.63
CA HIS A 800 -14.82 -21.91 17.82
C HIS A 800 -13.76 -21.12 17.04
N LEU A 801 -12.48 -21.42 17.25
CA LEU A 801 -11.37 -20.95 16.41
C LEU A 801 -10.43 -22.12 16.09
N ILE A 802 -9.98 -22.19 14.83
CA ILE A 802 -8.91 -23.08 14.39
C ILE A 802 -7.78 -22.26 13.78
N THR A 803 -6.57 -22.42 14.31
CA THR A 803 -5.32 -21.96 13.68
C THR A 803 -4.82 -23.04 12.73
N LEU A 804 -4.39 -22.68 11.52
CA LEU A 804 -3.96 -23.57 10.44
C LEU A 804 -2.63 -23.12 9.84
N PHE A 805 -1.70 -24.04 9.66
CA PHE A 805 -0.37 -23.79 9.12
C PHE A 805 0.02 -24.90 8.13
N SER A 806 0.34 -24.55 6.88
CA SER A 806 0.49 -25.53 5.79
C SER A 806 1.94 -25.85 5.41
N ALA A 807 2.93 -25.22 6.05
CA ALA A 807 4.35 -25.47 5.82
C ALA A 807 4.96 -26.40 6.90
N THR A 808 5.69 -27.44 6.50
CA THR A 808 6.33 -28.39 7.43
C THR A 808 7.70 -27.89 7.87
N ASN A 809 8.13 -28.23 9.09
CA ASN A 809 9.44 -27.84 9.63
C ASN A 809 9.79 -26.38 9.33
N TYR A 810 8.89 -25.48 9.70
CA TYR A 810 8.96 -24.07 9.34
C TYR A 810 10.32 -23.45 9.70
N CYS A 811 10.87 -22.71 8.74
CA CYS A 811 12.22 -22.11 8.79
C CYS A 811 13.35 -23.12 9.10
N GLY A 812 13.12 -24.43 8.94
CA GLY A 812 14.09 -25.48 9.22
C GLY A 812 14.27 -25.81 10.71
N THR A 813 13.51 -25.17 11.61
CA THR A 813 13.76 -25.22 13.06
C THR A 813 12.55 -25.63 13.90
N ALA A 814 11.33 -25.45 13.39
CA ALA A 814 10.11 -25.69 14.16
C ALA A 814 9.75 -27.18 14.30
N ASN A 815 10.14 -28.02 13.34
CA ASN A 815 9.77 -29.44 13.26
C ASN A 815 8.25 -29.71 13.36
N ASN A 816 7.42 -28.74 12.97
CA ASN A 816 5.96 -28.87 12.93
C ASN A 816 5.50 -29.65 11.69
N ALA A 817 4.32 -30.26 11.79
CA ALA A 817 3.56 -30.74 10.64
C ALA A 817 2.93 -29.57 9.87
N GLY A 818 2.60 -29.80 8.60
CA GLY A 818 1.80 -28.90 7.78
C GLY A 818 0.42 -29.52 7.57
N ALA A 819 -0.64 -28.72 7.61
CA ALA A 819 -2.00 -29.22 7.45
C ALA A 819 -2.84 -28.36 6.50
N ILE A 820 -3.91 -28.97 5.97
CA ILE A 820 -5.03 -28.30 5.30
C ILE A 820 -6.34 -28.73 5.96
N LEU A 821 -7.39 -27.93 5.82
CA LEU A 821 -8.73 -28.27 6.28
C LEU A 821 -9.64 -28.52 5.09
N VAL A 822 -10.31 -29.67 5.05
CA VAL A 822 -11.36 -29.95 4.07
C VAL A 822 -12.71 -29.69 4.72
N VAL A 823 -13.42 -28.66 4.25
CA VAL A 823 -14.78 -28.32 4.70
C VAL A 823 -15.78 -28.96 3.74
N GLY A 824 -16.51 -29.98 4.21
CA GLY A 824 -17.53 -30.67 3.42
C GLY A 824 -18.86 -29.90 3.34
N ARG A 825 -19.79 -30.35 2.48
CA ARG A 825 -21.13 -29.73 2.30
C ARG A 825 -21.97 -29.66 3.59
N GLY A 826 -21.75 -30.58 4.53
CA GLY A 826 -22.37 -30.56 5.86
C GLY A 826 -21.63 -29.68 6.88
N LEU A 827 -20.71 -28.83 6.43
CA LEU A 827 -19.79 -28.03 7.27
C LEU A 827 -18.94 -28.87 8.23
N VAL A 828 -18.75 -30.16 7.92
CA VAL A 828 -17.81 -31.03 8.63
C VAL A 828 -16.40 -30.64 8.20
N VAL A 829 -15.58 -30.25 9.17
CA VAL A 829 -14.18 -29.85 8.97
C VAL A 829 -13.26 -31.03 9.25
N VAL A 830 -12.49 -31.46 8.24
CA VAL A 830 -11.56 -32.60 8.34
C VAL A 830 -10.13 -32.11 8.11
N PRO A 831 -9.25 -32.16 9.13
CA PRO A 831 -7.84 -31.85 8.95
C PRO A 831 -7.11 -32.96 8.18
N LYS A 832 -6.15 -32.57 7.33
CA LYS A 832 -5.29 -33.45 6.53
C LYS A 832 -3.86 -32.95 6.65
N LEU A 833 -2.90 -33.83 6.95
CA LEU A 833 -1.58 -33.44 7.45
C LEU A 833 -0.45 -34.10 6.67
N ILE A 834 0.63 -33.35 6.45
CA ILE A 834 1.93 -33.87 6.03
C ILE A 834 2.97 -33.63 7.13
N HIS A 835 3.91 -34.55 7.26
CA HIS A 835 5.00 -34.45 8.23
C HIS A 835 6.30 -33.96 7.58
N PRO A 836 7.23 -33.37 8.34
CA PRO A 836 8.57 -33.05 7.84
C PRO A 836 9.24 -34.24 7.15
N LEU A 837 9.93 -34.00 6.05
CA LEU A 837 10.78 -35.01 5.44
C LEU A 837 12.03 -35.24 6.32
N PRO A 838 12.55 -36.48 6.41
CA PRO A 838 13.80 -36.73 7.12
C PRO A 838 14.96 -35.93 6.48
N PRO A 839 15.97 -35.53 7.27
CA PRO A 839 17.16 -34.87 6.72
C PRO A 839 17.78 -35.72 5.62
N PRO A 840 18.28 -35.12 4.52
CA PRO A 840 18.98 -35.89 3.50
C PRO A 840 20.16 -36.62 4.13
N LEU A 841 20.24 -37.95 3.93
CA LEU A 841 21.40 -38.76 4.29
C LEU A 841 22.61 -38.16 3.59
N GLN A 842 23.61 -37.70 4.35
CA GLN A 842 24.87 -37.18 3.79
C GLN A 842 25.50 -38.25 2.88
N SER A 843 25.42 -38.05 1.58
CA SER A 843 26.23 -38.80 0.62
C SER A 843 27.59 -38.10 0.49
N PRO A 844 28.71 -38.83 0.29
CA PRO A 844 30.05 -38.23 0.26
C PRO A 844 30.33 -37.32 -0.96
N GLU A 845 29.33 -37.05 -1.80
CA GLU A 845 29.45 -36.37 -3.10
C GLU A 845 28.75 -34.99 -3.14
N THR A 846 28.74 -34.22 -2.05
CA THR A 846 28.25 -32.84 -2.10
C THR A 846 29.38 -31.87 -2.47
N SER A 847 29.33 -31.38 -3.70
CA SER A 847 30.19 -30.30 -4.20
C SER A 847 30.02 -29.02 -3.37
N PRO A 848 31.10 -28.24 -3.12
CA PRO A 848 31.07 -27.04 -2.27
C PRO A 848 30.05 -25.98 -2.70
N GLU A 849 29.73 -25.90 -4.00
CA GLU A 849 28.77 -24.93 -4.56
C GLU A 849 27.32 -25.18 -4.10
N ARG A 850 26.91 -26.44 -3.83
CA ARG A 850 25.56 -26.74 -3.33
C ARG A 850 25.34 -26.36 -1.87
N VAL A 851 26.42 -26.30 -1.08
CA VAL A 851 26.35 -25.98 0.36
C VAL A 851 26.11 -24.49 0.58
N ILE A 852 26.50 -23.63 -0.36
CA ILE A 852 26.35 -22.18 -0.25
C ILE A 852 24.89 -21.75 -0.50
N ASP A 853 24.20 -22.37 -1.46
CA ASP A 853 22.83 -22.01 -1.85
C ASP A 853 21.77 -22.33 -0.78
N ASP A 854 21.97 -23.38 0.02
CA ASP A 854 21.05 -23.73 1.11
C ASP A 854 21.16 -22.80 2.33
N THR A 855 22.20 -21.97 2.40
CA THR A 855 22.54 -21.23 3.62
C THR A 855 21.93 -19.84 3.71
N TRP A 856 21.64 -19.12 2.61
CA TRP A 856 21.31 -17.70 2.73
C TRP A 856 19.93 -17.46 3.39
N MET A 857 18.90 -18.25 3.04
CA MET A 857 17.59 -18.17 3.72
C MET A 857 17.67 -18.72 5.14
N GLN A 858 18.50 -19.74 5.38
CA GLN A 858 18.71 -20.27 6.74
C GLN A 858 19.41 -19.23 7.62
N GLU A 859 20.44 -18.56 7.11
CA GLU A 859 21.14 -17.45 7.77
C GLU A 859 20.21 -16.27 8.00
N LEU A 860 19.38 -15.91 7.02
CA LEU A 860 18.35 -14.87 7.17
C LEU A 860 17.37 -15.26 8.28
N ASN A 861 16.90 -16.50 8.32
CA ASN A 861 15.99 -17.00 9.35
C ASN A 861 16.67 -17.13 10.72
N ILE A 862 17.99 -17.37 10.79
CA ILE A 862 18.76 -17.33 12.05
C ILE A 862 18.83 -15.90 12.58
N GLN A 863 19.11 -14.93 11.72
CA GLN A 863 19.15 -13.50 12.08
C GLN A 863 17.77 -12.92 12.36
N ARG A 864 16.72 -13.55 11.82
CA ARG A 864 15.32 -13.12 11.89
C ARG A 864 14.47 -14.34 12.26
N PRO A 865 14.56 -14.87 13.48
CA PRO A 865 13.83 -16.08 13.85
C PRO A 865 12.32 -15.88 13.69
N PRO A 866 11.58 -16.92 13.27
CA PRO A 866 10.12 -16.85 13.31
C PRO A 866 9.64 -16.73 14.75
N THR A 867 8.41 -16.22 14.92
CA THR A 867 7.74 -16.28 16.22
C THR A 867 7.69 -17.73 16.71
N PRO A 868 8.06 -18.01 17.98
CA PRO A 868 8.15 -19.39 18.47
C PRO A 868 6.83 -20.12 18.31
N THR A 869 6.91 -21.44 18.15
CA THR A 869 5.71 -22.29 18.11
C THR A 869 4.94 -22.18 19.42
N ARG A 870 3.62 -22.05 19.31
CA ARG A 870 2.74 -21.96 20.47
C ARG A 870 2.87 -23.22 21.33
N GLY A 871 3.05 -23.04 22.65
CA GLY A 871 3.21 -24.14 23.62
C GLY A 871 4.64 -24.60 23.92
N ARG A 872 5.69 -24.04 23.27
CA ARG A 872 7.09 -24.33 23.63
C ARG A 872 7.62 -23.33 24.67
N PRO A 873 8.19 -23.77 25.80
CA PRO A 873 8.75 -22.84 26.79
C PRO A 873 9.91 -22.04 26.19
N GLN A 874 9.87 -20.71 26.38
CA GLN A 874 10.96 -19.82 26.00
C GLN A 874 12.19 -20.08 26.89
N PRO A 875 13.41 -20.14 26.34
CA PRO A 875 14.61 -19.97 27.15
C PRO A 875 14.57 -18.58 27.81
N ASP A 876 15.02 -18.47 29.06
CA ASP A 876 14.97 -17.24 29.88
C ASP A 876 15.84 -16.05 29.38
N LEU A 877 16.25 -16.03 28.12
CA LEU A 877 17.09 -14.99 27.53
C LEU A 877 16.33 -14.31 26.36
N ASP A 878 16.28 -12.98 26.43
CA ASP A 878 15.79 -12.04 25.41
C ASP A 878 14.27 -11.90 25.20
N ARG A 879 13.59 -11.33 26.22
CA ARG A 879 12.30 -10.64 26.04
C ARG A 879 12.40 -9.26 25.35
N SER A 880 13.59 -8.82 24.93
CA SER A 880 13.86 -7.47 24.43
C SER A 880 14.50 -7.40 23.05
N SER A 881 14.57 -8.50 22.29
CA SER A 881 15.18 -8.46 20.95
C SER A 881 14.18 -7.99 19.88
N LEU A 882 14.66 -7.14 18.97
CA LEU A 882 13.99 -6.73 17.72
C LEU A 882 13.82 -7.89 16.72
N ALA A 883 14.09 -9.12 17.14
CA ALA A 883 14.18 -10.31 16.29
C ALA A 883 12.81 -10.93 15.96
N TYR A 884 11.72 -10.45 16.60
CA TYR A 884 10.37 -11.03 16.52
C TYR A 884 9.31 -10.14 15.86
N ILE A 885 9.72 -9.01 15.27
CA ILE A 885 8.87 -8.19 14.39
C ILE A 885 8.83 -8.83 13.02
#